data_AF-A0A1L9U0S8-F1
#
_entry.id   AF-A0A1L9U0S8-F1
#
_cell.length_a   1.000
_cell.length_b   1.000
_cell.length_c   1.000
_cell.angle_alpha   90.00
_cell.angle_beta   90.00
_cell.angle_gamma   90.00
#
_symmetry.space_group_name_H-M   'P 1'
#
loop_
_entity.id
_entity.type
_entity.pdbx_description
1 polymer ?
#
loop_
_entity_poly.entity_id
_entity_poly.type
_entity_poly.pdbx_seq_one_letter_code
_entity_poly.pdbx_strand_id
1 'polypeptide(L)'
;MFSATRASSRLLSCSFSAREFHHSTRAMAASDWSAKQYLKFEAERTRPSRDLLAQIPLTSPKNVVDLGCGPGNSTAVLLSQFPNARVSGMDSSPDMIRKARETLPDIDFSVDDLGTYTTHQPVDLFFSNAVFQWIPRDRRLQIIKRLIESQPSGGVFAFQVPDNLAEPSHVAMRETAADGPWASKLDSAGRDTFQSPQEIYDSLKPICADVNIWHTHYNHSLENHQAVVEWVKGTGLRPFIDPLSPEDREGFLKAYLGRLEKLYPKLSYQIACFRHGDALQIHSVQFKPALTSFEVDDAIHMANKDFIIRSRIRTQVPNNYHRWTLPGRSYTNTNTNTMLLPWVHPHLAQSVNPNKGRQLQASQRIQRGEVLLVDPPYAIIPISGVDTTSSLLCSNPQCNSLVQQATGSRCSNRCTTDVIWCNDTCRDADKPRHTFECTWLSKYAVSLRSKWGEYNFGMLWLVVRTLSRRHAEHQQRQQHDSNENNNANQLKLPPDSPLSHFKSGWTAIDSLCGTIETWSHAQVREWTVLVKKYLSSSSLPHTLSNTAILALICKEEANSFGLYPRETGVFPPPSHAVDRGEQFGAAVYPRASIANHSCCPNIIHKPDKNSRMVFTAGRDIAPGEECCISYFDMTQYTTLRDRRERLQSLFRFKCGCSRCSVQEAEEANAEAGSAVPDGNEIQWDAFPSFE
;
A
#
# COMPACT_ATOMS: atom_id res chain seq x y z
N MET A 1 -54.69 76.77 -10.11
CA MET A 1 -53.40 76.24 -10.62
C MET A 1 -53.11 74.97 -9.82
N PHE A 2 -53.68 73.82 -10.24
CA PHE A 2 -53.05 72.81 -11.12
C PHE A 2 -51.77 72.25 -10.48
N SER A 3 -51.62 70.96 -10.13
CA SER A 3 -52.37 69.72 -10.34
C SER A 3 -51.89 68.73 -9.26
N ALA A 4 -52.71 68.17 -8.35
CA ALA A 4 -53.61 67.00 -8.50
C ALA A 4 -52.85 65.73 -8.95
N THR A 5 -52.90 64.56 -8.30
CA THR A 5 -53.94 63.90 -7.45
C THR A 5 -53.30 62.62 -6.82
N ARG A 6 -53.40 62.26 -5.51
CA ARG A 6 -54.50 61.58 -4.75
C ARG A 6 -55.19 60.44 -5.55
N ALA A 7 -55.55 59.25 -5.05
CA ALA A 7 -55.79 58.75 -3.70
C ALA A 7 -55.87 57.19 -3.69
N SER A 8 -55.94 56.64 -2.47
CA SER A 8 -56.28 55.26 -2.10
C SER A 8 -57.68 54.80 -2.55
N SER A 9 -57.84 53.53 -2.89
CA SER A 9 -59.10 52.78 -2.72
C SER A 9 -58.87 51.26 -2.68
N ARG A 10 -59.29 50.65 -1.56
CA ARG A 10 -59.73 49.24 -1.48
C ARG A 10 -61.22 49.20 -1.86
N LEU A 11 -61.67 48.14 -2.53
CA LEU A 11 -63.01 47.49 -2.55
C LEU A 11 -63.01 46.50 -3.75
N LEU A 12 -62.87 45.19 -3.53
CA LEU A 12 -63.95 44.19 -3.33
C LEU A 12 -65.00 44.14 -4.45
N SER A 13 -64.95 43.10 -5.30
CA SER A 13 -66.10 42.18 -5.52
C SER A 13 -65.77 41.01 -6.49
N CYS A 14 -66.02 39.80 -5.99
CA CYS A 14 -66.35 38.49 -6.62
C CYS A 14 -66.60 38.44 -8.14
N SER A 15 -66.32 37.35 -8.86
CA SER A 15 -66.53 35.93 -8.55
C SER A 15 -65.89 35.08 -9.67
N PHE A 16 -65.46 33.85 -9.38
CA PHE A 16 -65.84 32.59 -10.09
C PHE A 16 -64.89 31.44 -9.72
N SER A 17 -65.45 30.46 -8.98
CA SER A 17 -65.11 29.03 -8.94
C SER A 17 -63.64 28.59 -9.12
N ALA A 18 -62.91 28.43 -8.01
CA ALA A 18 -61.77 27.51 -7.96
C ALA A 18 -62.31 26.07 -7.88
N ARG A 19 -62.31 25.36 -9.00
CA ARG A 19 -62.39 23.89 -9.03
C ARG A 19 -60.98 23.34 -8.85
N GLU A 20 -60.87 22.36 -7.96
CA GLU A 20 -59.69 21.51 -7.80
C GLU A 20 -59.26 20.94 -9.15
N PHE A 21 -57.98 21.12 -9.48
CA PHE A 21 -57.29 20.31 -10.48
C PHE A 21 -56.12 19.63 -9.78
N HIS A 22 -56.23 18.32 -9.63
CA HIS A 22 -55.15 17.41 -9.26
C HIS A 22 -53.96 17.62 -10.22
N HIS A 23 -52.86 18.19 -9.72
CA HIS A 23 -51.56 18.04 -10.38
C HIS A 23 -50.90 16.75 -9.91
N SER A 24 -51.00 15.74 -10.78
CA SER A 24 -50.21 14.52 -10.75
C SER A 24 -48.71 14.88 -10.70
N THR A 25 -48.06 14.60 -9.57
CA THR A 25 -46.61 14.56 -9.45
C THR A 25 -46.10 13.37 -10.27
N ARG A 26 -45.79 13.64 -11.54
CA ARG A 26 -45.12 12.69 -12.42
C ARG A 26 -43.68 12.54 -11.93
N ALA A 27 -43.41 11.42 -11.27
CA ALA A 27 -42.07 10.93 -10.98
C ALA A 27 -41.20 11.02 -12.24
N MET A 28 -40.03 11.66 -12.15
CA MET A 28 -39.05 11.60 -13.22
C MET A 28 -38.59 10.16 -13.39
N ALA A 29 -38.91 9.58 -14.55
CA ALA A 29 -38.56 8.23 -14.92
C ALA A 29 -37.03 8.06 -15.03
N ALA A 30 -36.59 6.88 -14.60
CA ALA A 30 -35.20 6.44 -14.48
C ALA A 30 -34.41 6.55 -15.79
N SER A 31 -33.20 7.11 -15.71
CA SER A 31 -32.17 7.02 -16.74
C SER A 31 -31.17 5.90 -16.40
N ASP A 32 -31.03 4.96 -17.34
CA ASP A 32 -30.26 3.71 -17.30
C ASP A 32 -28.88 3.77 -16.60
N TRP A 33 -28.75 3.00 -15.52
CA TRP A 33 -27.45 2.65 -14.93
C TRP A 33 -26.88 1.39 -15.60
N SER A 34 -25.97 1.58 -16.57
CA SER A 34 -25.25 0.48 -17.23
C SER A 34 -24.22 -0.17 -16.29
N ALA A 35 -24.47 -1.43 -15.90
CA ALA A 35 -23.56 -2.20 -15.04
C ALA A 35 -22.32 -2.74 -15.77
N LYS A 36 -22.32 -2.75 -17.11
CA LYS A 36 -21.12 -3.11 -17.89
C LYS A 36 -19.94 -2.18 -17.57
N GLN A 37 -20.22 -0.93 -17.15
CA GLN A 37 -19.18 0.02 -16.72
C GLN A 37 -18.55 -0.32 -15.36
N TYR A 38 -19.20 -1.13 -14.52
CA TYR A 38 -18.72 -1.48 -13.18
C TYR A 38 -17.70 -2.64 -13.17
N LEU A 39 -17.83 -3.60 -14.09
CA LEU A 39 -16.99 -4.80 -14.14
C LEU A 39 -15.57 -4.57 -14.68
N LYS A 40 -15.32 -3.48 -15.42
CA LYS A 40 -14.02 -3.25 -16.11
C LYS A 40 -12.84 -2.89 -15.17
N PHE A 41 -13.11 -2.50 -13.92
CA PHE A 41 -12.11 -2.00 -12.96
C PHE A 41 -12.36 -2.50 -11.52
N GLU A 42 -12.87 -3.72 -11.39
CA GLU A 42 -13.42 -4.23 -10.14
C GLU A 42 -12.38 -4.28 -9.00
N ALA A 43 -11.14 -4.67 -9.30
CA ALA A 43 -10.05 -4.74 -8.32
C ALA A 43 -9.64 -3.35 -7.81
N GLU A 44 -9.52 -2.36 -8.69
CA GLU A 44 -9.18 -0.98 -8.31
C GLU A 44 -10.35 -0.27 -7.61
N ARG A 45 -11.59 -0.58 -7.97
CA ARG A 45 -12.80 0.06 -7.41
C ARG A 45 -13.24 -0.50 -6.06
N THR A 46 -12.88 -1.74 -5.76
CA THR A 46 -13.16 -2.35 -4.43
C THR A 46 -12.07 -2.06 -3.41
N ARG A 47 -10.97 -1.41 -3.79
CA ARG A 47 -9.91 -1.04 -2.84
C ARG A 47 -10.41 -0.10 -1.72
N PRO A 48 -11.15 1.00 -2.00
CA PRO A 48 -11.67 1.86 -0.94
C PRO A 48 -12.66 1.17 0.00
N SER A 49 -13.48 0.23 -0.51
CA SER A 49 -14.40 -0.51 0.35
C SER A 49 -13.67 -1.48 1.27
N ARG A 50 -12.63 -2.15 0.79
CA ARG A 50 -11.77 -3.02 1.61
C ARG A 50 -11.00 -2.23 2.67
N ASP A 51 -10.44 -1.07 2.31
CA ASP A 51 -9.72 -0.21 3.24
C ASP A 51 -10.65 0.34 4.34
N LEU A 52 -11.89 0.72 3.98
CA LEU A 52 -12.91 1.13 4.95
C LEU A 52 -13.29 -0.04 5.88
N LEU A 53 -13.56 -1.22 5.32
CA LEU A 53 -13.94 -2.41 6.08
C LEU A 53 -12.84 -2.86 7.05
N ALA A 54 -11.57 -2.72 6.66
CA ALA A 54 -10.43 -3.06 7.51
C ALA A 54 -10.32 -2.22 8.80
N GLN A 55 -11.00 -1.06 8.86
CA GLN A 55 -11.05 -0.22 10.06
C GLN A 55 -12.22 -0.54 11.00
N ILE A 56 -13.11 -1.46 10.63
CA ILE A 56 -14.30 -1.78 11.43
C ILE A 56 -13.90 -2.67 12.62
N PRO A 57 -14.11 -2.23 13.88
CA PRO A 57 -13.67 -2.96 15.07
C PRO A 57 -14.60 -4.12 15.50
N LEU A 58 -15.53 -4.54 14.63
CA LEU A 58 -16.49 -5.61 14.92
C LEU A 58 -15.90 -6.96 14.52
N THR A 59 -15.85 -7.90 15.45
CA THR A 59 -15.34 -9.26 15.21
C THR A 59 -16.41 -10.21 14.66
N SER A 60 -17.67 -10.02 15.06
CA SER A 60 -18.78 -10.92 14.73
C SER A 60 -20.13 -10.19 14.77
N PRO A 61 -20.37 -9.21 13.86
CA PRO A 61 -21.67 -8.57 13.74
C PRO A 61 -22.73 -9.61 13.35
N LYS A 62 -23.96 -9.46 13.84
CA LYS A 62 -25.10 -10.32 13.49
C LYS A 62 -25.87 -9.77 12.30
N ASN A 63 -26.13 -8.46 12.28
CA ASN A 63 -26.89 -7.80 11.21
C ASN A 63 -26.04 -6.70 10.56
N VAL A 64 -25.80 -6.82 9.26
CA VAL A 64 -25.02 -5.88 8.45
C VAL A 64 -25.87 -5.38 7.29
N VAL A 65 -25.89 -4.08 7.07
CA VAL A 65 -26.61 -3.46 5.94
C VAL A 65 -25.63 -2.69 5.06
N ASP A 66 -25.59 -3.06 3.78
CA ASP A 66 -24.86 -2.35 2.72
C ASP A 66 -25.76 -1.27 2.09
N LEU A 67 -25.50 -0.02 2.47
CA LEU A 67 -26.26 1.17 2.08
C LEU A 67 -25.77 1.70 0.73
N GLY A 68 -26.61 1.54 -0.29
CA GLY A 68 -26.30 1.79 -1.71
C GLY A 68 -25.36 0.73 -2.26
N CYS A 69 -25.81 -0.53 -2.20
CA CYS A 69 -25.01 -1.71 -2.57
C CYS A 69 -24.66 -1.79 -4.06
N GLY A 70 -25.32 -0.99 -4.92
CA GLY A 70 -25.15 -1.06 -6.37
C GLY A 70 -25.37 -2.50 -6.88
N PRO A 71 -24.48 -3.01 -7.76
CA PRO A 71 -24.61 -4.37 -8.30
C PRO A 71 -24.10 -5.46 -7.34
N GLY A 72 -23.82 -5.16 -6.07
CA GLY A 72 -23.46 -6.16 -5.05
C GLY A 72 -21.95 -6.32 -4.77
N ASN A 73 -21.08 -5.52 -5.38
CA ASN A 73 -19.62 -5.64 -5.21
C ASN A 73 -19.16 -5.36 -3.76
N SER A 74 -19.68 -4.31 -3.13
CA SER A 74 -19.40 -4.01 -1.70
C SER A 74 -20.02 -5.06 -0.78
N THR A 75 -21.19 -5.58 -1.15
CA THR A 75 -21.89 -6.62 -0.40
C THR A 75 -21.09 -7.93 -0.40
N ALA A 76 -20.49 -8.30 -1.53
CA ALA A 76 -19.57 -9.45 -1.62
C ALA A 76 -18.36 -9.29 -0.70
N VAL A 77 -17.80 -8.07 -0.62
CA VAL A 77 -16.68 -7.76 0.30
C VAL A 77 -17.11 -7.93 1.76
N LEU A 78 -18.32 -7.49 2.13
CA LEU A 78 -18.85 -7.68 3.49
C LEU A 78 -19.07 -9.16 3.83
N LEU A 79 -19.62 -9.95 2.91
CA LEU A 79 -19.82 -11.40 3.08
C LEU A 79 -18.51 -12.15 3.28
N SER A 80 -17.46 -11.74 2.58
CA SER A 80 -16.14 -12.38 2.74
C SER A 80 -15.54 -12.17 4.13
N GLN A 81 -15.83 -11.03 4.77
CA GLN A 81 -15.33 -10.69 6.11
C GLN A 81 -16.24 -11.20 7.23
N PHE A 82 -17.56 -11.19 7.00
CA PHE A 82 -18.57 -11.57 7.99
C PHE A 82 -19.46 -12.70 7.47
N PRO A 83 -18.92 -13.91 7.23
CA PRO A 83 -19.66 -15.01 6.61
C PRO A 83 -20.84 -15.52 7.45
N ASN A 84 -20.81 -15.28 8.76
CA ASN A 84 -21.87 -15.68 9.69
C ASN A 84 -22.87 -14.56 10.00
N ALA A 85 -22.69 -13.36 9.43
CA ALA A 85 -23.63 -12.26 9.61
C ALA A 85 -24.78 -12.37 8.61
N ARG A 86 -25.97 -11.93 9.02
CA ARG A 86 -27.04 -11.62 8.10
C ARG A 86 -26.70 -10.30 7.39
N VAL A 87 -26.22 -10.40 6.17
CA VAL A 87 -25.94 -9.25 5.31
C VAL A 87 -27.16 -8.99 4.42
N SER A 88 -27.58 -7.73 4.33
CA SER A 88 -28.56 -7.26 3.34
C SER A 88 -28.04 -6.04 2.61
N GLY A 89 -28.53 -5.81 1.40
CA GLY A 89 -28.19 -4.64 0.59
C GLY A 89 -29.42 -3.84 0.20
N MET A 90 -29.25 -2.52 0.10
CA MET A 90 -30.28 -1.63 -0.39
C MET A 90 -29.72 -0.65 -1.40
N ASP A 91 -30.51 -0.30 -2.41
CA ASP A 91 -30.16 0.70 -3.42
C ASP A 91 -31.44 1.30 -4.00
N SER A 92 -31.40 2.59 -4.36
CA SER A 92 -32.53 3.28 -4.96
C SER A 92 -32.84 2.82 -6.40
N SER A 93 -31.90 2.15 -7.07
CA SER A 93 -32.04 1.71 -8.46
C SER A 93 -32.56 0.26 -8.57
N PRO A 94 -33.75 0.04 -9.16
CA PRO A 94 -34.25 -1.32 -9.44
C PRO A 94 -33.30 -2.15 -10.30
N ASP A 95 -32.60 -1.52 -11.25
CA ASP A 95 -31.68 -2.22 -12.15
C ASP A 95 -30.41 -2.68 -11.42
N MET A 96 -29.93 -1.93 -10.43
CA MET A 96 -28.81 -2.32 -9.58
C MET A 96 -29.19 -3.49 -8.70
N ILE A 97 -30.35 -3.44 -8.05
CA ILE A 97 -30.87 -4.51 -7.22
C ILE A 97 -31.12 -5.80 -8.00
N ARG A 98 -31.65 -5.72 -9.23
CA ARG A 98 -31.78 -6.90 -10.10
C ARG A 98 -30.42 -7.57 -10.32
N LYS A 99 -29.38 -6.80 -10.61
CA LYS A 99 -28.03 -7.35 -10.84
C LYS A 99 -27.35 -7.83 -9.57
N ALA A 100 -27.60 -7.16 -8.45
CA ALA A 100 -27.12 -7.61 -7.15
C ALA A 100 -27.70 -8.99 -6.80
N ARG A 101 -28.99 -9.21 -7.07
CA ARG A 101 -29.64 -10.53 -6.92
C ARG A 101 -29.12 -11.57 -7.90
N GLU A 102 -28.78 -11.18 -9.13
CA GLU A 102 -28.12 -12.08 -10.09
C GLU A 102 -26.71 -12.47 -9.61
N THR A 103 -25.98 -11.54 -8.98
CA THR A 103 -24.60 -11.73 -8.53
C THR A 103 -24.53 -12.50 -7.20
N LEU A 104 -25.48 -12.24 -6.30
CA LEU A 104 -25.55 -12.77 -4.94
C LEU A 104 -26.99 -13.22 -4.66
N PRO A 105 -27.42 -14.38 -5.18
CA PRO A 105 -28.83 -14.81 -5.14
C PRO A 105 -29.35 -15.12 -3.73
N ASP A 106 -28.46 -15.49 -2.81
CA ASP A 106 -28.81 -15.87 -1.44
C ASP A 106 -28.90 -14.69 -0.46
N ILE A 107 -28.83 -13.46 -0.97
CA ILE A 107 -28.77 -12.24 -0.16
C ILE A 107 -30.05 -11.40 -0.29
N ASP A 108 -30.52 -10.91 0.85
CA ASP A 108 -31.67 -10.01 0.93
C ASP A 108 -31.31 -8.65 0.31
N PHE A 109 -31.85 -8.36 -0.87
CA PHE A 109 -31.73 -7.05 -1.52
C PHE A 109 -33.07 -6.33 -1.64
N SER A 110 -33.05 -5.01 -1.43
CA SER A 110 -34.25 -4.16 -1.41
C SER A 110 -34.05 -2.89 -2.25
N VAL A 111 -35.12 -2.46 -2.94
CA VAL A 111 -35.15 -1.17 -3.63
C VAL A 111 -35.67 -0.13 -2.65
N ASP A 112 -34.79 0.74 -2.14
CA ASP A 112 -35.11 1.69 -1.08
C ASP A 112 -34.37 3.02 -1.27
N ASP A 113 -34.96 4.10 -0.73
CA ASP A 113 -34.33 5.44 -0.69
C ASP A 113 -33.69 5.68 0.69
N LEU A 114 -32.38 5.95 0.73
CA LEU A 114 -31.65 6.33 1.94
C LEU A 114 -32.28 7.51 2.69
N GLY A 115 -32.91 8.44 1.97
CA GLY A 115 -33.62 9.58 2.53
C GLY A 115 -34.75 9.18 3.47
N THR A 116 -35.40 8.05 3.23
CA THR A 116 -36.55 7.54 4.02
C THR A 116 -36.29 6.18 4.67
N TYR A 117 -35.15 5.56 4.41
CA TYR A 117 -34.83 4.23 4.89
C TYR A 117 -34.84 4.13 6.42
N THR A 118 -35.52 3.10 6.91
CA THR A 118 -35.62 2.71 8.32
C THR A 118 -35.57 1.19 8.43
N THR A 119 -35.01 0.68 9.51
CA THR A 119 -34.98 -0.76 9.81
C THR A 119 -35.80 -1.07 11.06
N HIS A 120 -36.48 -2.23 11.06
CA HIS A 120 -37.20 -2.74 12.23
C HIS A 120 -36.32 -3.64 13.12
N GLN A 121 -35.19 -4.12 12.60
CA GLN A 121 -34.24 -4.94 13.35
C GLN A 121 -32.99 -4.12 13.70
N PRO A 122 -32.39 -4.33 14.90
CA PRO A 122 -31.12 -3.70 15.25
C PRO A 122 -30.03 -4.05 14.24
N VAL A 123 -29.30 -3.04 13.76
CA VAL A 123 -28.20 -3.19 12.79
C VAL A 123 -26.88 -2.91 13.47
N ASP A 124 -26.01 -3.92 13.51
CA ASP A 124 -24.70 -3.81 14.15
C ASP A 124 -23.72 -3.02 13.28
N LEU A 125 -23.86 -3.12 11.96
CA LEU A 125 -23.03 -2.40 10.99
C LEU A 125 -23.87 -1.81 9.85
N PHE A 126 -23.87 -0.49 9.73
CA PHE A 126 -24.19 0.20 8.49
C PHE A 126 -22.91 0.46 7.73
N PHE A 127 -22.80 -0.10 6.53
CA PHE A 127 -21.66 0.09 5.64
C PHE A 127 -22.11 0.84 4.39
N SER A 128 -21.36 1.84 3.94
CA SER A 128 -21.69 2.56 2.71
C SER A 128 -20.44 2.97 1.95
N ASN A 129 -20.27 2.49 0.72
CA ASN A 129 -19.11 2.84 -0.09
C ASN A 129 -19.52 3.62 -1.33
N ALA A 130 -19.10 4.88 -1.40
CA ALA A 130 -19.33 5.80 -2.51
C ALA A 130 -20.81 6.05 -2.83
N VAL A 131 -21.64 6.34 -1.82
CA VAL A 131 -23.07 6.63 -1.99
C VAL A 131 -23.48 8.00 -1.43
N PHE A 132 -23.02 8.36 -0.23
CA PHE A 132 -23.47 9.58 0.47
C PHE A 132 -23.18 10.88 -0.28
N GLN A 133 -22.26 10.88 -1.24
CA GLN A 133 -22.02 12.04 -2.09
C GLN A 133 -23.18 12.38 -3.04
N TRP A 134 -24.11 11.45 -3.26
CA TRP A 134 -25.31 11.68 -4.09
C TRP A 134 -26.47 12.27 -3.30
N ILE A 135 -26.39 12.24 -1.97
CA ILE A 135 -27.37 12.85 -1.08
C ILE A 135 -27.08 14.36 -0.99
N PRO A 136 -28.07 15.26 -1.02
CA PRO A 136 -27.85 16.70 -0.83
C PRO A 136 -27.15 17.04 0.49
N ARG A 137 -26.21 18.00 0.48
CA ARG A 137 -25.38 18.39 1.62
C ARG A 137 -26.19 18.67 2.88
N ASP A 138 -27.29 19.40 2.76
CA ASP A 138 -28.18 19.79 3.86
C ASP A 138 -28.91 18.61 4.51
N ARG A 139 -29.04 17.48 3.81
CA ARG A 139 -29.71 16.26 4.31
C ARG A 139 -28.77 15.15 4.78
N ARG A 140 -27.52 15.10 4.28
CA ARG A 140 -26.55 14.01 4.54
C ARG A 140 -26.38 13.67 6.03
N LEU A 141 -25.98 14.65 6.83
CA LEU A 141 -25.71 14.42 8.25
C LEU A 141 -26.98 14.07 9.03
N GLN A 142 -28.14 14.58 8.62
CA GLN A 142 -29.41 14.21 9.25
C GLN A 142 -29.70 12.71 9.04
N ILE A 143 -29.47 12.19 7.83
CA ILE A 143 -29.67 10.77 7.52
C ILE A 143 -28.65 9.91 8.28
N ILE A 144 -27.37 10.29 8.28
CA ILE A 144 -26.32 9.57 9.00
C ILE A 144 -26.64 9.49 10.50
N LYS A 145 -27.01 10.61 11.13
CA LYS A 145 -27.39 10.65 12.56
C LYS A 145 -28.59 9.75 12.84
N ARG A 146 -29.65 9.83 12.03
CA ARG A 146 -30.83 8.98 12.18
C ARG A 146 -30.48 7.50 12.15
N LEU A 147 -29.60 7.09 11.24
CA LEU A 147 -29.17 5.69 11.13
C LEU A 147 -28.30 5.28 12.32
N ILE A 148 -27.33 6.09 12.73
CA ILE A 148 -26.50 5.86 13.92
C ILE A 148 -27.39 5.72 15.16
N GLU A 149 -28.34 6.62 15.38
CA GLU A 149 -29.24 6.62 16.54
C GLU A 149 -30.14 5.36 16.59
N SER A 150 -30.41 4.75 15.44
CA SER A 150 -31.16 3.49 15.35
C SER A 150 -30.34 2.24 15.72
N GLN A 151 -29.01 2.34 15.78
CA GLN A 151 -28.14 1.22 16.10
C GLN A 151 -28.19 0.86 17.61
N PRO A 152 -27.85 -0.39 17.97
CA PRO A 152 -27.58 -0.74 19.35
C PRO A 152 -26.24 -0.12 19.81
N SER A 153 -26.05 -0.03 21.14
CA SER A 153 -24.77 0.40 21.70
C SER A 153 -23.63 -0.49 21.19
N GLY A 154 -22.53 0.11 20.74
CA GLY A 154 -21.43 -0.61 20.09
C GLY A 154 -21.62 -0.87 18.59
N GLY A 155 -22.75 -0.48 18.01
CA GLY A 155 -22.96 -0.48 16.56
C GLY A 155 -21.99 0.47 15.85
N VAL A 156 -21.64 0.12 14.62
CA VAL A 156 -20.71 0.88 13.77
C VAL A 156 -21.41 1.42 12.55
N PHE A 157 -21.17 2.69 12.26
CA PHE A 157 -21.53 3.32 10.99
C PHE A 157 -20.24 3.64 10.25
N ALA A 158 -20.05 3.05 9.08
CA ALA A 158 -18.83 3.20 8.27
C ALA A 158 -19.21 3.67 6.88
N PHE A 159 -18.61 4.78 6.43
CA PHE A 159 -18.82 5.26 5.07
C PHE A 159 -17.57 5.82 4.41
N GLN A 160 -17.53 5.69 3.09
CA GLN A 160 -16.49 6.26 2.23
C GLN A 160 -17.14 7.11 1.14
N VAL A 161 -16.60 8.30 0.88
CA VAL A 161 -17.03 9.17 -0.23
C VAL A 161 -15.84 9.68 -1.05
N PRO A 162 -16.02 9.88 -2.36
CA PRO A 162 -15.01 10.52 -3.20
C PRO A 162 -15.03 12.04 -3.03
N ASP A 163 -13.88 12.61 -2.74
CA ASP A 163 -13.57 14.02 -2.54
C ASP A 163 -12.71 14.57 -3.69
N ASN A 164 -13.10 14.19 -4.91
CA ASN A 164 -12.38 14.50 -6.14
C ASN A 164 -12.84 15.82 -6.82
N LEU A 165 -13.65 16.65 -6.17
CA LEU A 165 -14.22 17.85 -6.81
C LEU A 165 -13.17 18.86 -7.23
N ALA A 166 -12.05 18.94 -6.50
CA ALA A 166 -10.92 19.81 -6.80
C ALA A 166 -9.89 19.16 -7.76
N GLU A 167 -10.04 17.87 -8.10
CA GLU A 167 -9.10 17.19 -8.99
C GLU A 167 -9.19 17.70 -10.43
N PRO A 168 -8.09 17.68 -11.20
CA PRO A 168 -8.04 18.22 -12.56
C PRO A 168 -9.14 17.67 -13.47
N SER A 169 -9.51 16.40 -13.31
CA SER A 169 -10.62 15.80 -14.04
C SER A 169 -11.97 16.49 -13.78
N HIS A 170 -12.32 16.78 -12.53
CA HIS A 170 -13.59 17.41 -12.18
C HIS A 170 -13.60 18.91 -12.45
N VAL A 171 -12.44 19.57 -12.31
CA VAL A 171 -12.25 20.94 -12.77
C VAL A 171 -12.50 21.02 -14.28
N ALA A 172 -11.91 20.12 -15.07
CA ALA A 172 -12.08 20.08 -16.52
C ALA A 172 -13.52 19.80 -16.96
N MET A 173 -14.35 19.12 -16.16
CA MET A 173 -15.78 18.95 -16.46
C MET A 173 -16.50 20.30 -16.43
N ARG A 174 -16.29 21.06 -15.35
CA ARG A 174 -16.92 22.38 -15.16
C ARG A 174 -16.43 23.39 -16.18
N GLU A 175 -15.14 23.39 -16.48
CA GLU A 175 -14.60 24.25 -17.54
C GLU A 175 -15.14 23.87 -18.93
N THR A 176 -15.25 22.58 -19.24
CA THR A 176 -15.86 22.13 -20.51
C THR A 176 -17.33 22.51 -20.60
N ALA A 177 -18.05 22.44 -19.48
CA ALA A 177 -19.44 22.87 -19.40
C ALA A 177 -19.59 24.37 -19.66
N ALA A 178 -18.74 25.20 -19.05
CA ALA A 178 -18.77 26.65 -19.18
C ALA A 178 -18.35 27.15 -20.57
N ASP A 179 -17.38 26.50 -21.21
CA ASP A 179 -16.74 27.01 -22.43
C ASP A 179 -17.40 26.52 -23.75
N GLY A 180 -18.51 25.76 -23.67
CA GLY A 180 -19.13 25.12 -24.83
C GLY A 180 -20.50 25.68 -25.22
N PRO A 181 -21.02 25.32 -26.42
CA PRO A 181 -22.35 25.75 -26.89
C PRO A 181 -23.51 25.21 -26.02
N TRP A 182 -23.22 24.24 -25.16
CA TRP A 182 -24.13 23.64 -24.18
C TRP A 182 -24.16 24.35 -22.82
N ALA A 183 -23.41 25.44 -22.62
CA ALA A 183 -23.27 26.10 -21.31
C ALA A 183 -24.60 26.38 -20.61
N SER A 184 -25.56 27.00 -21.31
CA SER A 184 -26.89 27.31 -20.76
C SER A 184 -27.72 26.09 -20.34
N LYS A 185 -27.40 24.89 -20.86
CA LYS A 185 -28.05 23.63 -20.47
C LYS A 185 -27.40 23.00 -19.24
N LEU A 186 -26.18 23.42 -18.89
CA LEU A 186 -25.34 22.83 -17.84
C LEU A 186 -25.06 23.78 -16.67
N ASP A 187 -25.73 24.92 -16.58
CA ASP A 187 -25.54 25.92 -15.51
C ASP A 187 -25.71 25.34 -14.09
N SER A 188 -26.52 24.28 -13.94
CA SER A 188 -26.73 23.56 -12.68
C SER A 188 -26.10 22.17 -12.65
N ALA A 189 -25.22 21.83 -13.60
CA ALA A 189 -24.61 20.50 -13.69
C ALA A 189 -23.50 20.31 -12.66
N GLY A 190 -23.50 19.16 -11.99
CA GLY A 190 -22.51 18.79 -10.98
C GLY A 190 -23.15 18.39 -9.65
N ARG A 191 -22.30 18.14 -8.66
CA ARG A 191 -22.69 17.79 -7.29
C ARG A 191 -22.16 18.85 -6.32
N ASP A 192 -22.86 19.05 -5.21
CA ASP A 192 -22.43 19.96 -4.15
C ASP A 192 -21.21 19.43 -3.38
N THR A 193 -20.60 20.29 -2.56
CA THR A 193 -19.42 19.93 -1.76
C THR A 193 -19.79 19.02 -0.59
N PHE A 194 -18.86 18.14 -0.21
CA PHE A 194 -19.00 17.30 0.99
C PHE A 194 -18.64 18.07 2.26
N GLN A 195 -19.22 17.69 3.41
CA GLN A 195 -18.86 18.28 4.70
C GLN A 195 -17.36 18.09 4.98
N SER A 196 -16.72 19.10 5.56
CA SER A 196 -15.32 19.00 6.00
C SER A 196 -15.17 17.97 7.12
N PRO A 197 -13.97 17.39 7.32
CA PRO A 197 -13.71 16.47 8.43
C PRO A 197 -14.13 17.04 9.78
N GLN A 198 -13.91 18.33 10.02
CA GLN A 198 -14.29 19.02 11.25
C GLN A 198 -15.82 19.10 11.41
N GLU A 199 -16.56 19.52 10.38
CA GLU A 199 -18.03 19.56 10.41
C GLU A 199 -18.65 18.18 10.69
N ILE A 200 -18.05 17.12 10.14
CA ILE A 200 -18.47 15.73 10.38
C ILE A 200 -18.16 15.34 11.81
N TYR A 201 -16.93 15.57 12.29
CA TYR A 201 -16.53 15.22 13.65
C TYR A 201 -17.43 15.90 14.68
N ASP A 202 -17.62 17.22 14.57
CA ASP A 202 -18.46 17.99 15.50
C ASP A 202 -19.92 17.53 15.47
N SER A 203 -20.39 17.06 14.31
CA SER A 203 -21.75 16.55 14.15
C SER A 203 -21.95 15.16 14.73
N LEU A 204 -20.96 14.26 14.61
CA LEU A 204 -21.08 12.85 14.99
C LEU A 204 -20.56 12.56 16.39
N LYS A 205 -19.52 13.27 16.85
CA LYS A 205 -18.89 13.02 18.15
C LYS A 205 -19.87 13.08 19.33
N PRO A 206 -20.89 13.95 19.38
CA PRO A 206 -21.85 13.98 20.48
C PRO A 206 -22.69 12.69 20.62
N ILE A 207 -22.86 11.90 19.55
CA ILE A 207 -23.68 10.68 19.54
C ILE A 207 -22.85 9.40 19.39
N CYS A 208 -21.52 9.52 19.29
CA CYS A 208 -20.60 8.42 19.08
C CYS A 208 -19.51 8.40 20.16
N ALA A 209 -19.26 7.22 20.74
CA ALA A 209 -18.12 6.98 21.63
C ALA A 209 -16.79 7.31 20.94
N ASP A 210 -16.67 6.89 19.67
CA ASP A 210 -15.49 7.14 18.85
C ASP A 210 -15.87 7.58 17.43
N VAL A 211 -15.04 8.44 16.84
CA VAL A 211 -15.18 8.93 15.47
C VAL A 211 -13.78 9.00 14.87
N ASN A 212 -13.52 8.14 13.89
CA ASN A 212 -12.27 8.10 13.16
C ASN A 212 -12.52 8.59 11.73
N ILE A 213 -11.76 9.60 11.32
CA ILE A 213 -11.84 10.25 10.00
C ILE A 213 -10.43 10.28 9.43
N TRP A 214 -10.24 9.72 8.24
CA TRP A 214 -8.98 9.80 7.53
C TRP A 214 -9.18 10.00 6.04
N HIS A 215 -8.09 10.39 5.40
CA HIS A 215 -8.09 10.80 4.01
C HIS A 215 -7.01 10.05 3.23
N THR A 216 -7.39 9.41 2.12
CA THR A 216 -6.47 8.60 1.31
C THR A 216 -6.48 9.07 -0.14
N HIS A 217 -5.28 9.34 -0.68
CA HIS A 217 -5.09 9.61 -2.10
C HIS A 217 -4.72 8.34 -2.85
N TYR A 218 -5.60 7.86 -3.74
CA TYR A 218 -5.29 6.73 -4.61
C TYR A 218 -4.78 7.20 -5.99
N ASN A 219 -3.67 6.61 -6.44
CA ASN A 219 -3.14 6.84 -7.77
C ASN A 219 -3.45 5.64 -8.65
N HIS A 220 -4.18 5.86 -9.74
CA HIS A 220 -4.52 4.81 -10.69
C HIS A 220 -3.74 5.04 -11.98
N SER A 221 -3.01 4.01 -12.41
CA SER A 221 -2.47 3.97 -13.77
C SER A 221 -3.57 3.48 -14.70
N LEU A 222 -4.00 4.33 -15.62
CA LEU A 222 -4.96 3.95 -16.66
C LEU A 222 -4.25 3.78 -18.00
N GLU A 223 -4.88 3.06 -18.92
CA GLU A 223 -4.27 2.70 -20.21
C GLU A 223 -4.09 3.91 -21.13
N ASN A 224 -5.02 4.86 -21.06
CA ASN A 224 -5.06 6.07 -21.88
C ASN A 224 -6.05 7.10 -21.32
N HIS A 225 -6.08 8.31 -21.88
CA HIS A 225 -7.04 9.36 -21.51
C HIS A 225 -8.50 8.97 -21.74
N GLN A 226 -8.79 8.09 -22.71
CA GLN A 226 -10.15 7.58 -22.89
C GLN A 226 -10.59 6.73 -21.71
N ALA A 227 -9.67 5.93 -21.13
CA ALA A 227 -9.94 5.19 -19.90
C ALA A 227 -10.20 6.12 -18.71
N VAL A 228 -9.58 7.31 -18.66
CA VAL A 228 -9.91 8.35 -17.68
C VAL A 228 -11.35 8.85 -17.88
N VAL A 229 -11.76 9.16 -19.12
CA VAL A 229 -13.14 9.56 -19.44
C VAL A 229 -14.13 8.46 -19.03
N GLU A 230 -13.87 7.21 -19.39
CA GLU A 230 -14.71 6.08 -19.00
C GLU A 230 -14.77 5.88 -17.48
N TRP A 231 -13.67 6.13 -16.76
CA TRP A 231 -13.64 6.08 -15.31
C TRP A 231 -14.56 7.14 -14.68
N VAL A 232 -14.44 8.40 -15.13
CA VAL A 232 -15.18 9.51 -14.53
C VAL A 232 -16.67 9.53 -14.88
N LYS A 233 -17.11 8.80 -15.92
CA LYS A 233 -18.53 8.52 -16.16
C LYS A 233 -19.23 7.88 -14.95
N GLY A 234 -18.51 7.07 -14.19
CA GLY A 234 -19.04 6.45 -12.96
C GLY A 234 -18.91 7.31 -11.71
N THR A 235 -18.16 8.43 -11.75
CA THR A 235 -17.77 9.16 -10.52
C THR A 235 -18.03 10.67 -10.56
N GLY A 236 -18.61 11.21 -11.63
CA GLY A 236 -19.02 12.62 -11.69
C GLY A 236 -19.41 13.19 -13.04
N LEU A 237 -19.11 12.52 -14.17
CA LEU A 237 -19.29 13.10 -15.51
C LEU A 237 -20.74 13.06 -16.03
N ARG A 238 -21.56 12.08 -15.59
CA ARG A 238 -22.95 11.88 -16.04
C ARG A 238 -23.84 13.13 -15.99
N PRO A 239 -23.88 13.91 -14.88
CA PRO A 239 -24.64 15.16 -14.81
C PRO A 239 -24.30 16.18 -15.91
N PHE A 240 -23.11 16.11 -16.51
CA PHE A 240 -22.68 17.01 -17.58
C PHE A 240 -23.01 16.50 -18.99
N ILE A 241 -23.31 15.20 -19.15
CA ILE A 241 -23.51 14.59 -20.48
C ILE A 241 -24.93 14.07 -20.70
N ASP A 242 -25.65 13.70 -19.63
CA ASP A 242 -27.00 13.14 -19.70
C ASP A 242 -28.04 14.16 -20.19
N PRO A 243 -27.99 15.46 -19.79
CA PRO A 243 -28.92 16.48 -20.30
C PRO A 243 -28.70 16.87 -21.77
N LEU A 244 -27.57 16.48 -22.36
CA LEU A 244 -27.17 16.90 -23.71
C LEU A 244 -27.81 16.04 -24.80
N SER A 245 -28.06 16.66 -25.95
CA SER A 245 -28.41 15.93 -27.18
C SER A 245 -27.25 15.02 -27.60
N PRO A 246 -27.47 13.99 -28.45
CA PRO A 246 -26.38 13.12 -28.92
C PRO A 246 -25.21 13.90 -29.56
N GLU A 247 -25.50 14.94 -30.34
CA GLU A 247 -24.51 15.79 -30.99
C GLU A 247 -23.74 16.65 -29.97
N ASP A 248 -24.45 17.33 -29.06
CA ASP A 248 -23.82 18.12 -27.98
C ASP A 248 -22.97 17.23 -27.06
N ARG A 249 -23.42 16.00 -26.80
CA ARG A 249 -22.72 15.02 -25.97
C ARG A 249 -21.41 14.58 -26.62
N GLU A 250 -21.41 14.32 -27.93
CA GLU A 250 -20.19 13.98 -28.66
C GLU A 250 -19.21 15.15 -28.64
N GLY A 251 -19.70 16.37 -28.90
CA GLY A 251 -18.92 17.60 -28.81
C GLY A 251 -18.31 17.80 -27.42
N PHE A 252 -19.10 17.61 -26.36
CA PHE A 252 -18.66 17.73 -24.97
C PHE A 252 -17.55 16.74 -24.66
N LEU A 253 -17.77 15.45 -24.96
CA LEU A 253 -16.80 14.39 -24.66
C LEU A 253 -15.47 14.62 -25.39
N LYS A 254 -15.51 15.10 -26.63
CA LYS A 254 -14.31 15.46 -27.41
C LYS A 254 -13.56 16.64 -26.79
N ALA A 255 -14.27 17.71 -26.41
CA ALA A 255 -13.66 18.86 -25.75
C ALA A 255 -13.05 18.50 -24.39
N TYR A 256 -13.78 17.72 -23.60
CA TYR A 256 -13.36 17.23 -22.29
C TYR A 256 -12.10 16.34 -22.39
N LEU A 257 -12.08 15.39 -23.34
CA LEU A 257 -10.91 14.55 -23.60
C LEU A 257 -9.68 15.39 -23.93
N GLY A 258 -9.82 16.40 -24.80
CA GLY A 258 -8.72 17.30 -25.15
C GLY A 258 -8.17 18.12 -23.97
N ARG A 259 -8.97 18.40 -22.94
CA ARG A 259 -8.49 18.98 -21.68
C ARG A 259 -7.72 17.95 -20.85
N LEU A 260 -8.26 16.74 -20.71
CA LEU A 260 -7.61 15.67 -19.96
C LEU A 260 -6.22 15.32 -20.52
N GLU A 261 -6.05 15.34 -21.84
CA GLU A 261 -4.76 15.10 -22.50
C GLU A 261 -3.67 16.09 -22.09
N LYS A 262 -4.05 17.34 -21.80
CA LYS A 262 -3.14 18.40 -21.33
C LYS A 262 -2.87 18.29 -19.83
N LEU A 263 -3.91 17.96 -19.05
CA LEU A 263 -3.85 17.91 -17.58
C LEU A 263 -3.12 16.67 -17.06
N TYR A 264 -3.18 15.56 -17.80
CA TYR A 264 -2.55 14.31 -17.42
C TYR A 264 -1.46 13.92 -18.42
N PRO A 265 -0.21 14.41 -18.28
CA PRO A 265 0.87 14.10 -19.20
C PRO A 265 1.18 12.60 -19.23
N LYS A 266 1.53 12.09 -20.42
CA LYS A 266 1.91 10.68 -20.61
C LYS A 266 3.26 10.42 -19.93
N LEU A 267 3.34 9.43 -19.06
CA LEU A 267 4.62 8.96 -18.51
C LEU A 267 5.21 7.92 -19.46
N SER A 268 6.54 7.80 -19.48
CA SER A 268 7.34 7.08 -20.48
C SER A 268 6.96 5.61 -20.71
N TYR A 269 6.14 5.01 -19.84
CA TYR A 269 5.70 3.62 -19.94
C TYR A 269 4.21 3.37 -19.62
N GLN A 270 3.41 4.37 -19.23
CA GLN A 270 1.95 4.28 -18.99
C GLN A 270 1.29 5.65 -19.23
N ILE A 271 0.11 5.67 -19.86
CA ILE A 271 -0.54 6.91 -20.33
C ILE A 271 -1.57 7.38 -19.30
N ALA A 272 -1.18 8.41 -18.54
CA ALA A 272 -1.91 9.13 -17.48
C ALA A 272 -1.91 8.46 -16.10
N CYS A 273 -1.13 9.01 -15.16
CA CYS A 273 -1.42 8.88 -13.73
C CYS A 273 -2.69 9.67 -13.44
N PHE A 274 -3.81 8.98 -13.43
CA PHE A 274 -5.05 9.55 -12.96
C PHE A 274 -5.02 9.56 -11.43
N ARG A 275 -4.84 10.75 -10.87
CA ARG A 275 -5.13 10.99 -9.46
C ARG A 275 -6.65 10.88 -9.30
N HIS A 276 -7.11 9.79 -8.72
CA HIS A 276 -8.49 9.71 -8.27
C HIS A 276 -8.52 10.41 -6.93
N GLY A 277 -9.12 11.59 -6.89
CA GLY A 277 -9.21 12.36 -5.68
C GLY A 277 -9.82 11.52 -4.57
N ASP A 278 -9.04 11.44 -3.50
CA ASP A 278 -9.50 11.75 -2.16
C ASP A 278 -10.64 10.84 -1.70
N ALA A 279 -10.32 9.71 -1.08
CA ALA A 279 -11.29 8.95 -0.33
C ALA A 279 -11.29 9.46 1.11
N LEU A 280 -12.32 10.24 1.47
CA LEU A 280 -12.63 10.49 2.88
C LEU A 280 -13.30 9.23 3.41
N GLN A 281 -12.61 8.54 4.32
CA GLN A 281 -13.07 7.32 4.94
C GLN A 281 -13.33 7.60 6.41
N ILE A 282 -14.50 7.19 6.88
CA ILE A 282 -15.01 7.55 8.21
C ILE A 282 -15.66 6.33 8.84
N HIS A 283 -15.36 6.06 10.10
CA HIS A 283 -16.19 5.18 10.92
C HIS A 283 -16.47 5.78 12.29
N SER A 284 -17.64 5.46 12.84
CA SER A 284 -18.05 5.89 14.17
C SER A 284 -18.68 4.75 14.98
N VAL A 285 -18.43 4.73 16.28
CA VAL A 285 -18.97 3.72 17.22
C VAL A 285 -19.99 4.38 18.15
N GLN A 286 -21.21 3.86 18.24
CA GLN A 286 -22.29 4.49 19.03
C GLN A 286 -22.20 4.20 20.55
N PHE A 287 -22.59 5.19 21.38
CA PHE A 287 -22.84 5.04 22.83
C PHE A 287 -24.34 5.21 23.16
N LYS A 288 -24.83 4.48 24.18
CA LYS A 288 -26.13 4.78 24.81
C LYS A 288 -25.91 4.94 26.32
N PRO A 289 -26.04 6.14 26.92
CA PRO A 289 -25.99 6.27 28.36
C PRO A 289 -27.26 5.67 28.97
N ALA A 290 -27.12 4.85 30.01
CA ALA A 290 -28.23 4.59 30.91
C ALA A 290 -28.58 5.89 31.64
N LEU A 291 -29.85 6.31 31.55
CA LEU A 291 -30.40 7.39 32.35
C LEU A 291 -30.18 7.09 33.84
N THR A 292 -29.31 7.85 34.48
CA THR A 292 -29.51 8.30 35.87
C THR A 292 -28.94 9.70 36.00
N SER A 293 -29.83 10.63 36.31
CA SER A 293 -29.59 12.02 36.68
C SER A 293 -28.49 12.16 37.73
N PHE A 294 -27.58 13.13 37.59
CA PHE A 294 -27.15 14.01 38.68
C PHE A 294 -26.53 15.29 38.12
N GLU A 295 -26.65 16.34 38.92
CA GLU A 295 -26.79 17.75 38.57
C GLU A 295 -25.55 18.46 37.98
N VAL A 296 -25.89 19.54 37.29
CA VAL A 296 -25.05 20.62 36.78
C VAL A 296 -24.48 21.44 37.94
N ASP A 297 -23.22 21.88 37.83
CA ASP A 297 -22.85 23.23 38.28
C ASP A 297 -21.60 23.76 37.55
N ASP A 298 -21.68 25.06 37.29
CA ASP A 298 -20.94 25.90 36.35
C ASP A 298 -19.45 26.16 36.65
N ALA A 299 -18.66 26.46 35.61
CA ALA A 299 -17.99 27.77 35.47
C ALA A 299 -17.14 27.91 34.19
N ILE A 300 -17.41 29.00 33.48
CA ILE A 300 -16.78 29.54 32.27
C ILE A 300 -15.45 30.26 32.60
N HIS A 301 -14.36 30.03 31.85
CA HIS A 301 -13.50 31.12 31.35
C HIS A 301 -12.52 30.72 30.23
N MET A 302 -12.44 31.60 29.23
CA MET A 302 -11.53 31.61 28.08
C MET A 302 -10.09 32.00 28.48
N ALA A 303 -9.09 31.45 27.78
CA ALA A 303 -8.10 32.21 26.97
C ALA A 303 -6.76 31.47 26.78
N ASN A 304 -6.25 31.54 25.54
CA ASN A 304 -4.96 31.05 25.04
C ASN A 304 -3.73 31.56 25.81
N LYS A 305 -2.71 30.70 25.99
CA LYS A 305 -1.31 30.88 25.53
C LYS A 305 -0.37 29.76 26.00
N ASP A 306 0.69 29.59 25.21
CA ASP A 306 1.74 28.57 25.24
C ASP A 306 2.52 28.36 26.57
N PHE A 307 3.21 27.21 26.57
CA PHE A 307 4.51 26.89 27.19
C PHE A 307 4.55 25.98 28.45
N ILE A 308 4.99 24.73 28.22
CA ILE A 308 5.88 23.85 29.00
C ILE A 308 5.71 23.79 30.54
N ILE A 309 5.40 22.61 31.09
CA ILE A 309 6.28 21.77 31.95
C ILE A 309 5.49 20.52 32.42
N ARG A 310 6.04 19.35 32.06
CA ARG A 310 6.07 18.04 32.77
C ARG A 310 4.98 17.75 33.81
N SER A 311 4.19 16.71 33.56
CA SER A 311 3.75 15.79 34.63
C SER A 311 3.91 14.34 34.20
N ARG A 312 4.72 13.62 34.98
CA ARG A 312 4.84 12.16 35.00
C ARG A 312 3.46 11.52 35.15
N ILE A 313 3.10 10.62 34.24
CA ILE A 313 2.27 9.47 34.58
C ILE A 313 3.10 8.22 34.27
N ARG A 314 3.52 7.56 35.34
CA ARG A 314 4.03 6.19 35.34
C ARG A 314 2.89 5.30 34.89
N THR A 315 2.95 4.78 33.68
CA THR A 315 2.36 3.48 33.36
C THR A 315 3.51 2.47 33.30
N GLN A 316 3.50 1.55 34.27
CA GLN A 316 4.40 0.40 34.29
C GLN A 316 4.05 -0.49 33.10
N VAL A 317 4.75 -0.30 31.99
CA VAL A 317 4.90 -1.34 30.97
C VAL A 317 6.17 -2.11 31.36
N PRO A 318 6.15 -3.45 31.49
CA PRO A 318 7.34 -4.20 31.86
C PRO A 318 8.42 -4.02 30.80
N ASN A 319 9.45 -3.24 31.14
CA ASN A 319 10.72 -3.18 30.43
C ASN A 319 11.47 -4.51 30.66
N ASN A 320 11.03 -5.59 30.03
CA ASN A 320 11.90 -6.75 29.83
C ASN A 320 12.79 -6.48 28.61
N TYR A 321 13.76 -5.58 28.80
CA TYR A 321 14.98 -5.58 28.01
C TYR A 321 15.70 -6.90 28.31
N HIS A 322 15.39 -7.96 27.55
CA HIS A 322 16.31 -9.08 27.45
C HIS A 322 17.57 -8.56 26.77
N ARG A 323 18.59 -8.36 27.59
CA ARG A 323 19.98 -8.22 27.20
C ARG A 323 20.32 -9.48 26.38
N TRP A 324 20.30 -9.37 25.06
CA TRP A 324 20.70 -10.46 24.17
C TRP A 324 22.21 -10.66 24.29
N THR A 325 22.62 -11.48 25.24
CA THR A 325 23.97 -12.03 25.30
C THR A 325 24.01 -13.24 24.37
N LEU A 326 24.92 -13.20 23.40
CA LEU A 326 25.37 -14.39 22.66
C LEU A 326 25.60 -15.55 23.65
N PRO A 327 25.18 -16.79 23.34
CA PRO A 327 25.48 -17.92 24.21
C PRO A 327 27.00 -18.11 24.31
N GLY A 328 27.53 -17.98 25.53
CA GLY A 328 28.82 -18.54 25.93
C GLY A 328 30.06 -18.02 25.22
N ARG A 329 30.56 -16.84 25.62
CA ARG A 329 31.98 -16.56 25.93
C ARG A 329 32.11 -15.10 26.37
N SER A 330 32.55 -14.87 27.61
CA SER A 330 33.03 -13.57 28.05
C SER A 330 34.35 -13.28 27.32
N TYR A 331 34.29 -12.64 26.15
CA TYR A 331 35.47 -12.07 25.52
C TYR A 331 35.71 -10.68 26.09
N THR A 332 36.32 -10.62 27.27
CA THR A 332 37.07 -9.44 27.70
C THR A 332 38.40 -9.46 26.95
N ASN A 333 38.40 -9.07 25.68
CA ASN A 333 39.64 -8.75 24.99
C ASN A 333 39.43 -7.60 24.02
N THR A 334 40.14 -6.50 24.28
CA THR A 334 40.09 -5.20 23.60
C THR A 334 40.72 -5.22 22.20
N ASN A 335 40.49 -6.29 21.43
CA ASN A 335 40.82 -6.32 20.00
C ASN A 335 39.55 -6.02 19.19
N THR A 336 39.52 -4.84 18.59
CA THR A 336 38.43 -4.26 17.78
C THR A 336 38.03 -5.05 16.52
N ASN A 337 38.60 -6.23 16.29
CA ASN A 337 38.45 -7.02 15.06
C ASN A 337 37.40 -8.15 15.12
N THR A 338 36.86 -8.49 16.29
CA THR A 338 35.88 -9.59 16.46
C THR A 338 34.41 -9.20 16.27
N MET A 339 34.09 -7.91 16.12
CA MET A 339 32.72 -7.40 16.19
C MET A 339 31.89 -7.56 14.90
N LEU A 340 32.47 -8.00 13.77
CA LEU A 340 31.84 -7.94 12.44
C LEU A 340 31.91 -9.24 11.63
N LEU A 341 32.41 -10.32 12.23
CA LEU A 341 32.48 -11.60 11.54
C LEU A 341 31.06 -12.14 11.28
N PRO A 342 30.83 -12.79 10.13
CA PRO A 342 29.61 -13.55 9.92
C PRO A 342 29.51 -14.66 10.98
N TRP A 343 28.29 -15.04 11.32
CA TRP A 343 28.03 -16.18 12.20
C TRP A 343 26.90 -17.01 11.63
N VAL A 344 27.06 -18.34 11.66
CA VAL A 344 26.08 -19.32 11.19
C VAL A 344 25.86 -20.33 12.30
N HIS A 345 24.61 -20.64 12.59
CA HIS A 345 24.24 -21.62 13.59
C HIS A 345 24.79 -23.01 13.22
N PRO A 346 25.33 -23.80 14.18
CA PRO A 346 25.92 -25.12 13.89
C PRO A 346 25.00 -26.09 13.17
N HIS A 347 23.69 -25.94 13.35
CA HIS A 347 22.68 -26.77 12.72
C HIS A 347 22.05 -26.16 11.47
N LEU A 348 22.49 -24.99 11.01
CA LEU A 348 22.06 -24.43 9.73
C LEU A 348 23.02 -24.85 8.61
N ALA A 349 22.48 -25.52 7.60
CA ALA A 349 23.23 -25.97 6.43
C ALA A 349 22.67 -25.34 5.15
N GLN A 350 23.51 -25.24 4.12
CA GLN A 350 23.09 -24.95 2.76
C GLN A 350 22.90 -26.26 1.98
N SER A 351 21.84 -26.37 1.20
CA SER A 351 21.63 -27.47 0.24
C SER A 351 21.03 -26.94 -1.08
N VAL A 352 20.70 -27.83 -2.01
CA VAL A 352 20.06 -27.49 -3.29
C VAL A 352 18.78 -28.29 -3.44
N ASN A 353 17.68 -27.59 -3.65
CA ASN A 353 16.40 -28.12 -4.06
C ASN A 353 16.30 -28.11 -5.59
N PRO A 354 15.85 -29.20 -6.25
CA PRO A 354 15.73 -29.23 -7.71
C PRO A 354 14.83 -28.15 -8.30
N ASN A 355 13.79 -27.74 -7.56
CA ASN A 355 12.78 -26.78 -8.03
C ASN A 355 13.04 -25.35 -7.55
N LYS A 356 13.64 -25.18 -6.36
CA LYS A 356 13.88 -23.86 -5.75
C LYS A 356 15.32 -23.38 -5.87
N GLY A 357 16.24 -24.21 -6.33
CA GLY A 357 17.67 -23.92 -6.36
C GLY A 357 18.29 -24.02 -4.97
N ARG A 358 19.24 -23.14 -4.64
CA ARG A 358 19.91 -23.16 -3.33
C ARG A 358 18.89 -22.88 -2.21
N GLN A 359 19.09 -23.51 -1.07
CA GLN A 359 18.22 -23.32 0.10
C GLN A 359 19.03 -23.42 1.40
N LEU A 360 18.47 -22.88 2.47
CA LEU A 360 18.90 -23.14 3.84
C LEU A 360 18.06 -24.26 4.44
N GLN A 361 18.66 -25.11 5.25
CA GLN A 361 17.98 -26.25 5.87
C GLN A 361 18.54 -26.50 7.27
N ALA A 362 17.68 -26.90 8.19
CA ALA A 362 18.10 -27.31 9.52
C ALA A 362 18.63 -28.76 9.46
N SER A 363 19.89 -28.98 9.83
CA SER A 363 20.48 -30.33 9.93
C SER A 363 20.07 -31.06 11.21
N GLN A 364 19.70 -30.31 12.25
CA GLN A 364 19.11 -30.79 13.49
C GLN A 364 18.02 -29.82 13.94
N ARG A 365 17.33 -30.13 15.04
CA ARG A 365 16.30 -29.26 15.60
C ARG A 365 16.90 -27.90 15.98
N ILE A 366 16.22 -26.82 15.61
CA ILE A 366 16.54 -25.45 16.04
C ILE A 366 15.32 -24.93 16.80
N GLN A 367 15.53 -24.40 18.00
CA GLN A 367 14.46 -23.95 18.87
C GLN A 367 14.01 -22.53 18.51
N ARG A 368 12.74 -22.22 18.74
CA ARG A 368 12.21 -20.86 18.62
C ARG A 368 13.07 -19.87 19.40
N GLY A 369 13.41 -18.75 18.76
CA GLY A 369 14.20 -17.68 19.35
C GLY A 369 15.71 -17.84 19.19
N GLU A 370 16.20 -19.00 18.72
CA GLU A 370 17.61 -19.17 18.39
C GLU A 370 17.98 -18.35 17.14
N VAL A 371 19.17 -17.75 17.16
CA VAL A 371 19.74 -17.07 15.99
C VAL A 371 20.24 -18.14 15.04
N LEU A 372 19.89 -18.03 13.75
CA LEU A 372 20.36 -18.93 12.70
C LEU A 372 21.55 -18.35 11.94
N LEU A 373 21.52 -17.05 11.68
CA LEU A 373 22.49 -16.37 10.82
C LEU A 373 22.66 -14.93 11.28
N VAL A 374 23.90 -14.46 11.34
CA VAL A 374 24.27 -13.05 11.39
C VAL A 374 25.15 -12.76 10.19
N ASP A 375 24.61 -12.02 9.22
CA ASP A 375 25.25 -11.80 7.95
C ASP A 375 25.65 -10.31 7.75
N PRO A 376 26.95 -9.97 7.72
CA PRO A 376 27.38 -8.62 7.39
C PRO A 376 27.12 -8.30 5.90
N PRO A 377 26.75 -7.05 5.57
CA PRO A 377 26.48 -6.67 4.19
C PRO A 377 27.77 -6.69 3.37
N TYR A 378 27.70 -7.20 2.15
CA TYR A 378 28.78 -7.07 1.17
C TYR A 378 28.89 -5.63 0.67
N ALA A 379 27.73 -5.05 0.40
CA ALA A 379 27.54 -3.66 0.03
C ALA A 379 26.23 -3.17 0.65
N ILE A 380 26.19 -1.91 1.04
CA ILE A 380 25.04 -1.27 1.69
C ILE A 380 25.01 0.20 1.31
N ILE A 381 23.83 0.77 1.12
CA ILE A 381 23.59 2.21 0.91
C ILE A 381 22.54 2.72 1.90
N PRO A 382 22.61 4.01 2.31
CA PRO A 382 21.51 4.67 3.00
C PRO A 382 20.35 4.92 2.03
N ILE A 383 19.14 4.94 2.57
CA ILE A 383 17.95 5.43 1.87
C ILE A 383 17.43 6.65 2.64
N SER A 384 17.34 7.78 1.95
CA SER A 384 16.86 9.04 2.51
C SER A 384 15.34 9.13 2.26
N GLY A 385 14.53 8.96 3.32
CA GLY A 385 13.06 9.12 3.29
C GLY A 385 12.60 10.58 3.26
N VAL A 386 11.29 10.78 3.06
CA VAL A 386 10.63 12.10 3.01
C VAL A 386 10.58 12.75 4.40
N ASP A 387 10.52 11.93 5.46
CA ASP A 387 10.55 12.34 6.87
C ASP A 387 11.81 11.82 7.58
N THR A 388 13.01 12.09 7.03
CA THR A 388 14.25 11.69 7.71
C THR A 388 14.38 12.40 9.06
N THR A 389 14.06 11.65 10.09
CA THR A 389 14.47 11.87 11.48
C THR A 389 16.00 11.77 11.57
N SER A 390 16.67 12.82 11.09
CA SER A 390 18.04 13.24 11.39
C SER A 390 19.18 12.22 11.28
N SER A 391 18.99 10.99 10.79
CA SER A 391 19.97 9.90 10.89
C SER A 391 20.25 9.22 9.55
N LEU A 392 21.51 8.86 9.30
CA LEU A 392 21.97 8.13 8.10
C LEU A 392 22.98 7.05 8.47
N LEU A 393 23.21 6.08 7.58
CA LEU A 393 24.20 5.02 7.81
C LEU A 393 25.63 5.56 7.74
N CYS A 394 26.44 5.20 8.74
CA CYS A 394 27.90 5.36 8.68
C CYS A 394 28.44 4.61 7.47
N SER A 395 29.12 5.32 6.59
CA SER A 395 29.61 4.80 5.31
C SER A 395 30.79 3.83 5.46
N ASN A 396 31.40 3.74 6.65
CA ASN A 396 32.45 2.76 6.92
C ASN A 396 31.84 1.34 6.94
N PRO A 397 32.26 0.43 6.04
CA PRO A 397 31.74 -0.93 5.95
C PRO A 397 31.99 -1.77 7.20
N GLN A 398 32.92 -1.35 8.07
CA GLN A 398 33.16 -1.97 9.37
C GLN A 398 32.33 -1.35 10.51
N CYS A 399 31.45 -0.40 10.22
CA CYS A 399 30.60 0.25 11.22
C CYS A 399 29.13 0.10 10.89
N ASN A 400 28.69 0.68 9.75
CA ASN A 400 27.30 0.67 9.26
C ASN A 400 26.22 0.99 10.33
N SER A 401 26.57 1.70 11.39
CA SER A 401 25.61 2.15 12.40
C SER A 401 24.88 3.41 11.93
N LEU A 402 23.69 3.65 12.46
CA LEU A 402 22.97 4.90 12.26
C LEU A 402 23.69 6.04 12.98
N VAL A 403 23.85 7.17 12.28
CA VAL A 403 24.58 8.36 12.72
C VAL A 403 23.69 9.57 12.55
N GLN A 404 23.61 10.41 13.59
CA GLN A 404 22.94 11.70 13.51
C GLN A 404 23.68 12.62 12.54
N GLN A 405 22.96 13.15 11.55
CA GLN A 405 23.48 14.01 10.49
C GLN A 405 24.14 15.29 11.02
N ALA A 406 23.69 15.78 12.17
CA ALA A 406 24.23 16.97 12.83
C ALA A 406 25.63 16.74 13.43
N THR A 407 25.98 15.50 13.77
CA THR A 407 27.23 15.18 14.50
C THR A 407 28.22 14.35 13.68
N GLY A 408 27.79 13.75 12.58
CA GLY A 408 28.66 12.89 11.78
C GLY A 408 29.64 13.66 10.88
N SER A 409 30.83 13.07 10.69
CA SER A 409 31.84 13.58 9.78
C SER A 409 31.39 13.39 8.33
N ARG A 410 31.61 14.40 7.48
CA ARG A 410 31.25 14.38 6.05
C ARG A 410 32.47 14.28 5.15
N CYS A 411 32.23 13.99 3.88
CA CYS A 411 33.29 13.89 2.89
C CYS A 411 33.86 15.29 2.61
N SER A 412 35.19 15.44 2.65
CA SER A 412 35.87 16.70 2.36
C SER A 412 35.59 17.22 0.93
N ASN A 413 35.36 16.31 -0.02
CA ASN A 413 35.01 16.64 -1.40
C ASN A 413 33.50 16.92 -1.59
N ARG A 414 32.69 16.79 -0.53
CA ARG A 414 31.23 17.01 -0.56
C ARG A 414 30.51 16.27 -1.70
N CYS A 415 30.91 15.01 -1.93
CA CYS A 415 30.42 14.22 -3.06
C CYS A 415 28.90 13.99 -3.09
N THR A 416 28.28 13.83 -1.91
CA THR A 416 26.83 13.82 -1.69
C THR A 416 26.54 14.06 -0.21
N THR A 417 25.33 14.51 0.13
CA THR A 417 24.86 14.68 1.51
C THR A 417 24.62 13.34 2.23
N ASP A 418 24.46 12.26 1.48
CA ASP A 418 24.10 10.94 2.03
C ASP A 418 25.32 10.13 2.52
N VAL A 419 26.55 10.58 2.22
CA VAL A 419 27.78 9.96 2.72
C VAL A 419 28.21 10.64 4.01
N ILE A 420 28.10 9.90 5.10
CA ILE A 420 28.47 10.35 6.45
C ILE A 420 29.23 9.25 7.20
N TRP A 421 30.05 9.63 8.16
CA TRP A 421 30.71 8.72 9.10
C TRP A 421 30.42 9.12 10.54
N CYS A 422 30.50 8.17 11.48
CA CYS A 422 30.35 8.45 12.91
C CYS A 422 31.31 9.55 13.38
N ASN A 423 32.54 9.50 12.87
CA ASN A 423 33.65 10.38 13.21
C ASN A 423 34.78 10.24 12.17
N ASP A 424 35.84 11.00 12.38
CA ASP A 424 37.03 11.03 11.52
C ASP A 424 37.74 9.68 11.46
N THR A 425 37.77 8.91 12.55
CA THR A 425 38.33 7.54 12.54
C THR A 425 37.61 6.63 11.55
N CYS A 426 36.27 6.65 11.53
CA CYS A 426 35.49 5.88 10.56
C CYS A 426 35.70 6.38 9.13
N ARG A 427 35.80 7.69 8.92
CA ARG A 427 36.06 8.29 7.60
C ARG A 427 37.42 7.85 7.06
N ASP A 428 38.46 7.94 7.89
CA ASP A 428 39.83 7.67 7.47
C ASP A 428 40.04 6.17 7.22
N ALA A 429 39.43 5.30 8.03
CA ALA A 429 39.41 3.85 7.79
C ALA A 429 38.70 3.46 6.49
N ASP A 430 37.65 4.19 6.12
CA ASP A 430 36.86 3.94 4.90
C ASP A 430 37.46 4.58 3.64
N LYS A 431 38.46 5.46 3.79
CA LYS A 431 39.06 6.23 2.70
C LYS A 431 39.42 5.40 1.46
N PRO A 432 40.03 4.20 1.56
CA PRO A 432 40.36 3.39 0.37
C PRO A 432 39.12 2.97 -0.42
N ARG A 433 38.04 2.57 0.25
CA ARG A 433 36.77 2.21 -0.39
C ARG A 433 36.06 3.45 -0.93
N HIS A 434 35.94 4.50 -0.12
CA HIS A 434 35.23 5.72 -0.51
C HIS A 434 35.88 6.43 -1.71
N THR A 435 37.20 6.39 -1.84
CA THR A 435 37.92 6.96 -3.00
C THR A 435 37.42 6.38 -4.32
N PHE A 436 37.00 5.11 -4.34
CA PHE A 436 36.43 4.45 -5.51
C PHE A 436 35.11 5.10 -5.99
N GLU A 437 34.24 5.51 -5.06
CA GLU A 437 32.89 6.02 -5.36
C GLU A 437 32.79 7.55 -5.33
N CYS A 438 33.74 8.25 -4.67
CA CYS A 438 33.63 9.69 -4.39
C CYS A 438 33.48 10.55 -5.65
N THR A 439 34.33 10.34 -6.66
CA THR A 439 34.26 11.08 -7.93
C THR A 439 32.98 10.76 -8.69
N TRP A 440 32.56 9.50 -8.68
CA TRP A 440 31.32 9.06 -9.31
C TRP A 440 30.09 9.72 -8.70
N LEU A 441 30.02 9.75 -7.37
CA LEU A 441 28.95 10.42 -6.63
C LEU A 441 28.92 11.92 -6.95
N SER A 442 30.06 12.59 -6.85
CA SER A 442 30.17 14.03 -7.13
C SER A 442 29.71 14.37 -8.55
N LYS A 443 30.03 13.51 -9.52
CA LYS A 443 29.73 13.73 -10.93
C LYS A 443 28.29 13.40 -11.29
N TYR A 444 27.73 12.33 -10.74
CA TYR A 444 26.48 11.75 -11.25
C TYR A 444 25.29 11.83 -10.31
N ALA A 445 25.49 11.94 -8.98
CA ALA A 445 24.41 11.81 -8.00
C ALA A 445 23.19 12.71 -8.26
N VAL A 446 23.42 14.02 -8.50
CA VAL A 446 22.35 14.98 -8.78
C VAL A 446 21.66 14.68 -10.11
N SER A 447 22.46 14.45 -11.16
CA SER A 447 21.94 14.21 -12.52
C SER A 447 21.18 12.89 -12.66
N LEU A 448 21.60 11.86 -11.91
CA LEU A 448 20.94 10.55 -11.87
C LEU A 448 19.57 10.67 -11.23
N ARG A 449 19.48 11.29 -10.05
CA ARG A 449 18.21 11.51 -9.35
C ARG A 449 17.23 12.30 -10.19
N SER A 450 17.67 13.42 -10.75
CA SER A 450 16.80 14.29 -11.54
C SER A 450 16.29 13.62 -12.82
N LYS A 451 17.09 12.75 -13.46
CA LYS A 451 16.72 12.13 -14.75
C LYS A 451 16.07 10.76 -14.63
N TRP A 452 16.46 9.98 -13.61
CA TRP A 452 16.13 8.55 -13.49
C TRP A 452 15.46 8.20 -12.15
N GLY A 453 15.35 9.16 -11.23
CA GLY A 453 14.73 8.98 -9.91
C GLY A 453 15.65 8.38 -8.84
N GLU A 454 15.17 8.41 -7.59
CA GLU A 454 15.90 7.88 -6.42
C GLU A 454 16.13 6.37 -6.51
N TYR A 455 15.17 5.61 -7.05
CA TYR A 455 15.28 4.16 -7.19
C TYR A 455 16.51 3.76 -8.02
N ASN A 456 16.58 4.27 -9.26
CA ASN A 456 17.69 3.99 -10.17
C ASN A 456 19.02 4.52 -9.62
N PHE A 457 19.03 5.67 -8.94
CA PHE A 457 20.23 6.15 -8.26
C PHE A 457 20.69 5.17 -7.17
N GLY A 458 19.77 4.70 -6.31
CA GLY A 458 20.05 3.72 -5.25
C GLY A 458 20.58 2.40 -5.80
N MET A 459 19.89 1.80 -6.78
CA MET A 459 20.32 0.57 -7.47
C MET A 459 21.75 0.71 -8.00
N LEU A 460 22.04 1.77 -8.79
CA LEU A 460 23.37 1.99 -9.32
C LEU A 460 24.41 2.22 -8.21
N TRP A 461 24.07 2.96 -7.16
CA TRP A 461 24.99 3.22 -6.06
C TRP A 461 25.34 1.94 -5.27
N LEU A 462 24.37 1.05 -5.07
CA LEU A 462 24.61 -0.25 -4.45
C LEU A 462 25.51 -1.13 -5.34
N VAL A 463 25.34 -1.07 -6.66
CA VAL A 463 26.27 -1.71 -7.62
C VAL A 463 27.66 -1.09 -7.54
N VAL A 464 27.81 0.24 -7.47
CA VAL A 464 29.12 0.91 -7.28
C VAL A 464 29.80 0.42 -6.01
N ARG A 465 29.08 0.30 -4.88
CA ARG A 465 29.65 -0.21 -3.62
C ARG A 465 30.04 -1.68 -3.70
N THR A 466 29.28 -2.47 -4.44
CA THR A 466 29.61 -3.87 -4.73
C THR A 466 30.91 -3.98 -5.53
N LEU A 467 31.08 -3.14 -6.56
CA LEU A 467 32.31 -3.08 -7.36
C LEU A 467 33.51 -2.56 -6.56
N SER A 468 33.29 -1.56 -5.69
CA SER A 468 34.30 -1.05 -4.78
C SER A 468 34.82 -2.13 -3.84
N ARG A 469 33.92 -2.94 -3.27
CA ARG A 469 34.31 -4.07 -2.40
C ARG A 469 35.09 -5.13 -3.16
N ARG A 470 34.66 -5.49 -4.37
CA ARG A 470 35.39 -6.41 -5.26
C ARG A 470 36.79 -5.89 -5.60
N HIS A 471 36.91 -4.59 -5.89
CA HIS A 471 38.18 -3.95 -6.19
C HIS A 471 39.15 -4.04 -5.00
N ALA A 472 38.66 -3.75 -3.79
CA ALA A 472 39.45 -3.88 -2.56
C ALA A 472 39.94 -5.32 -2.33
N GLU A 473 39.08 -6.33 -2.52
CA GLU A 473 39.48 -7.75 -2.42
C GLU A 473 40.57 -8.13 -3.43
N HIS A 474 40.52 -7.58 -4.64
CA HIS A 474 41.53 -7.84 -5.67
C HIS A 474 42.89 -7.22 -5.31
N GLN A 475 42.90 -5.97 -4.84
CA GLN A 475 44.12 -5.32 -4.39
C GLN A 475 44.76 -6.06 -3.21
N GLN A 476 43.96 -6.54 -2.26
CA GLN A 476 44.43 -7.33 -1.12
C GLN A 476 45.08 -8.65 -1.58
N ARG A 477 44.50 -9.34 -2.56
CA ARG A 477 45.09 -10.57 -3.12
C ARG A 477 46.42 -10.30 -3.81
N GLN A 478 46.50 -9.27 -4.66
CA GLN A 478 47.74 -8.90 -5.37
C GLN A 478 48.87 -8.49 -4.41
N GLN A 479 48.54 -7.83 -3.29
CA GLN A 479 49.52 -7.48 -2.25
C GLN A 479 50.01 -8.70 -1.46
N HIS A 480 49.18 -9.74 -1.34
CA HIS A 480 49.54 -10.99 -0.66
C HIS A 480 50.41 -11.88 -1.55
N ASP A 481 50.11 -11.97 -2.84
CA ASP A 481 50.89 -12.77 -3.80
C ASP A 481 52.29 -12.18 -4.07
N SER A 482 52.52 -10.91 -3.72
CA SER A 482 53.82 -10.22 -3.84
C SER A 482 54.67 -10.22 -2.56
N ASN A 483 54.11 -10.66 -1.42
CA ASN A 483 54.80 -10.74 -0.13
C ASN A 483 54.71 -12.18 0.42
N GLU A 484 55.53 -13.10 -0.11
CA GLU A 484 55.56 -14.52 0.30
C GLU A 484 55.93 -14.78 1.79
N ASN A 485 56.26 -13.75 2.59
CA ASN A 485 56.80 -13.92 3.95
C ASN A 485 55.95 -13.39 5.12
N ASN A 486 54.67 -13.01 4.96
CA ASN A 486 53.82 -12.61 6.10
C ASN A 486 52.52 -13.42 6.20
N ASN A 487 52.67 -14.69 6.56
CA ASN A 487 51.59 -15.64 6.77
C ASN A 487 50.98 -15.48 8.19
N ALA A 488 50.29 -14.37 8.46
CA ALA A 488 49.61 -14.18 9.75
C ALA A 488 48.58 -13.03 9.75
N ASN A 489 47.46 -13.16 9.01
CA ASN A 489 46.23 -12.39 9.35
C ASN A 489 44.95 -12.83 8.63
N GLN A 490 44.98 -13.83 7.73
CA GLN A 490 43.74 -14.46 7.32
C GLN A 490 43.31 -15.40 8.46
N LEU A 491 42.22 -15.05 9.14
CA LEU A 491 41.59 -15.91 10.13
C LEU A 491 41.21 -17.22 9.42
N LYS A 492 42.08 -18.23 9.44
CA LYS A 492 41.76 -19.56 8.92
C LYS A 492 40.63 -20.07 9.80
N LEU A 493 39.42 -20.07 9.24
CA LEU A 493 38.27 -20.66 9.90
C LEU A 493 38.63 -22.12 10.23
N PRO A 494 38.30 -22.61 11.44
CA PRO A 494 38.41 -24.03 11.74
C PRO A 494 37.74 -24.85 10.62
N PRO A 495 38.32 -25.99 10.18
CA PRO A 495 37.73 -26.82 9.13
C PRO A 495 36.26 -27.16 9.39
N ASP A 496 35.93 -27.37 10.67
CA ASP A 496 34.59 -27.75 11.15
C ASP A 496 33.66 -26.54 11.43
N SER A 497 34.10 -25.32 11.12
CA SER A 497 33.26 -24.14 11.26
C SER A 497 32.12 -24.19 10.24
N PRO A 498 30.84 -24.03 10.64
CA PRO A 498 29.71 -24.01 9.71
C PRO A 498 29.88 -23.02 8.55
N LEU A 499 30.60 -21.92 8.77
CA LEU A 499 30.95 -20.92 7.76
C LEU A 499 31.78 -21.45 6.59
N SER A 500 32.54 -22.55 6.75
CA SER A 500 33.38 -23.12 5.69
C SER A 500 32.54 -23.65 4.52
N HIS A 501 31.28 -24.01 4.77
CA HIS A 501 30.34 -24.49 3.76
C HIS A 501 29.65 -23.36 2.96
N PHE A 502 29.84 -22.10 3.36
CA PHE A 502 29.23 -20.95 2.70
C PHE A 502 30.26 -20.21 1.85
N LYS A 503 29.88 -19.89 0.61
CA LYS A 503 30.69 -19.00 -0.24
C LYS A 503 30.85 -17.63 0.46
N SER A 504 32.00 -17.01 0.27
CA SER A 504 32.31 -15.67 0.78
C SER A 504 32.90 -14.76 -0.32
N GLY A 505 33.03 -13.47 0.00
CA GLY A 505 33.61 -12.48 -0.91
C GLY A 505 32.86 -12.37 -2.25
N TRP A 506 33.60 -11.98 -3.29
CA TRP A 506 33.07 -11.91 -4.66
C TRP A 506 32.49 -13.23 -5.17
N THR A 507 33.06 -14.38 -4.78
CA THR A 507 32.55 -15.70 -5.20
C THR A 507 31.11 -15.96 -4.74
N ALA A 508 30.73 -15.41 -3.59
CA ALA A 508 29.36 -15.47 -3.12
C ALA A 508 28.43 -14.55 -3.92
N ILE A 509 28.87 -13.33 -4.21
CA ILE A 509 28.12 -12.36 -5.05
C ILE A 509 27.91 -12.91 -6.47
N ASP A 510 28.93 -13.53 -7.04
CA ASP A 510 28.82 -14.12 -8.36
C ASP A 510 27.87 -15.33 -8.39
N SER A 511 27.64 -15.97 -7.23
CA SER A 511 26.69 -17.07 -7.11
C SER A 511 25.24 -16.63 -6.89
N LEU A 512 24.94 -15.33 -6.74
CA LEU A 512 23.57 -14.84 -6.56
C LEU A 512 22.67 -15.21 -7.74
N CYS A 513 21.38 -15.38 -7.45
CA CYS A 513 20.37 -15.68 -8.47
C CYS A 513 20.09 -14.43 -9.33
N GLY A 514 19.58 -14.62 -10.55
CA GLY A 514 19.25 -13.51 -11.45
C GLY A 514 20.14 -13.50 -12.70
N THR A 515 19.49 -13.52 -13.86
CA THR A 515 20.15 -13.48 -15.17
C THR A 515 19.43 -12.47 -16.06
N ILE A 516 20.02 -12.12 -17.20
CA ILE A 516 19.41 -11.13 -18.10
C ILE A 516 18.07 -11.64 -18.64
N GLU A 517 17.95 -12.95 -18.82
CA GLU A 517 16.77 -13.64 -19.36
C GLU A 517 15.60 -13.66 -18.37
N THR A 518 15.85 -13.50 -17.06
CA THR A 518 14.79 -13.46 -16.04
C THR A 518 14.03 -12.13 -16.00
N TRP A 519 14.52 -11.10 -16.68
CA TRP A 519 13.95 -9.74 -16.64
C TRP A 519 13.27 -9.37 -17.96
N SER A 520 12.31 -8.44 -17.90
CA SER A 520 11.64 -7.97 -19.11
C SER A 520 12.62 -7.26 -20.04
N HIS A 521 12.41 -7.39 -21.36
CA HIS A 521 13.23 -6.70 -22.35
C HIS A 521 13.27 -5.18 -22.16
N ALA A 522 12.20 -4.57 -21.63
CA ALA A 522 12.16 -3.14 -21.34
C ALA A 522 13.15 -2.76 -20.22
N GLN A 523 13.12 -3.48 -19.10
CA GLN A 523 14.03 -3.26 -17.96
C GLN A 523 15.49 -3.49 -18.38
N VAL A 524 15.77 -4.59 -19.09
CA VAL A 524 17.12 -4.89 -19.58
C VAL A 524 17.66 -3.77 -20.49
N ARG A 525 16.83 -3.21 -21.37
CA ARG A 525 17.23 -2.08 -22.22
C ARG A 525 17.53 -0.83 -21.41
N GLU A 526 16.68 -0.48 -20.44
CA GLU A 526 16.90 0.66 -19.56
C GLU A 526 18.21 0.51 -18.78
N TRP A 527 18.42 -0.62 -18.12
CA TRP A 527 19.65 -0.90 -17.38
C TRP A 527 20.88 -0.92 -18.28
N THR A 528 20.76 -1.40 -19.52
CA THR A 528 21.86 -1.33 -20.50
C THR A 528 22.29 0.12 -20.77
N VAL A 529 21.32 1.05 -20.88
CA VAL A 529 21.60 2.48 -21.05
C VAL A 529 22.30 3.04 -19.81
N LEU A 530 21.80 2.70 -18.62
CA LEU A 530 22.39 3.13 -17.35
C LEU A 530 23.83 2.64 -17.20
N VAL A 531 24.08 1.36 -17.49
CA VAL A 531 25.43 0.77 -17.41
C VAL A 531 26.40 1.49 -18.33
N LYS A 532 26.05 1.63 -19.61
CA LYS A 532 26.93 2.30 -20.59
C LYS A 532 27.28 3.72 -20.19
N LYS A 533 26.33 4.42 -19.56
CA LYS A 533 26.46 5.84 -19.24
C LYS A 533 27.14 6.11 -17.90
N TYR A 534 26.87 5.28 -16.88
CA TYR A 534 27.26 5.58 -15.51
C TYR A 534 28.19 4.53 -14.89
N LEU A 535 28.21 3.29 -15.37
CA LEU A 535 28.98 2.19 -14.78
C LEU A 535 29.99 1.57 -15.76
N SER A 536 30.40 2.30 -16.79
CA SER A 536 31.49 1.86 -17.67
C SER A 536 32.83 1.90 -16.93
N SER A 537 33.82 1.15 -17.41
CA SER A 537 35.20 1.21 -16.89
C SER A 537 35.86 2.58 -17.06
N SER A 538 35.34 3.44 -17.95
CA SER A 538 35.76 4.84 -18.05
C SER A 538 35.16 5.73 -16.96
N SER A 539 34.10 5.27 -16.28
CA SER A 539 33.41 5.99 -15.21
C SER A 539 33.84 5.53 -13.80
N LEU A 540 34.29 4.29 -13.65
CA LEU A 540 34.70 3.67 -12.38
C LEU A 540 35.91 2.74 -12.59
N PRO A 541 36.82 2.61 -11.61
CA PRO A 541 38.04 1.81 -11.75
C PRO A 541 37.81 0.30 -11.57
N HIS A 542 37.04 -0.31 -12.47
CA HIS A 542 36.82 -1.77 -12.55
C HIS A 542 37.11 -2.33 -13.96
N THR A 543 37.24 -3.66 -14.04
CA THR A 543 37.60 -4.38 -15.28
C THR A 543 36.45 -5.17 -15.91
N LEU A 544 35.24 -5.15 -15.33
CA LEU A 544 34.08 -5.86 -15.88
C LEU A 544 33.58 -5.21 -17.18
N SER A 545 33.12 -6.07 -18.10
CA SER A 545 32.40 -5.64 -19.31
C SER A 545 31.02 -5.09 -18.96
N ASN A 546 30.44 -4.27 -19.85
CA ASN A 546 29.09 -3.75 -19.66
C ASN A 546 28.05 -4.87 -19.49
N THR A 547 28.19 -5.99 -20.20
CA THR A 547 27.32 -7.16 -20.04
C THR A 547 27.45 -7.78 -18.66
N ALA A 548 28.66 -7.88 -18.11
CA ALA A 548 28.88 -8.39 -16.75
C ALA A 548 28.30 -7.46 -15.68
N ILE A 549 28.35 -6.14 -15.88
CA ILE A 549 27.72 -5.16 -14.97
C ILE A 549 26.19 -5.23 -15.07
N LEU A 550 25.63 -5.38 -16.27
CA LEU A 550 24.19 -5.59 -16.45
C LEU A 550 23.72 -6.87 -15.75
N ALA A 551 24.48 -7.97 -15.88
CA ALA A 551 24.20 -9.20 -15.14
C ALA A 551 24.31 -8.99 -13.62
N LEU A 552 25.23 -8.13 -13.15
CA LEU A 552 25.33 -7.76 -11.74
C LEU A 552 24.10 -6.97 -11.25
N ILE A 553 23.55 -6.05 -12.05
CA ILE A 553 22.26 -5.39 -11.74
C ILE A 553 21.15 -6.42 -11.61
N CYS A 554 21.05 -7.35 -12.56
CA CYS A 554 20.04 -8.41 -12.53
C CYS A 554 20.13 -9.28 -11.26
N LYS A 555 21.35 -9.52 -10.76
CA LYS A 555 21.60 -10.21 -9.49
C LYS A 555 21.25 -9.34 -8.31
N GLU A 556 21.60 -8.06 -8.31
CA GLU A 556 21.30 -7.15 -7.20
C GLU A 556 19.78 -7.01 -7.00
N GLU A 557 19.04 -6.72 -8.07
CA GLU A 557 17.57 -6.54 -8.02
C GLU A 557 16.81 -7.78 -7.55
N ALA A 558 17.38 -8.98 -7.73
CA ALA A 558 16.77 -10.22 -7.26
C ALA A 558 17.16 -10.61 -5.82
N ASN A 559 18.17 -9.97 -5.22
CA ASN A 559 18.79 -10.44 -3.98
C ASN A 559 19.02 -9.35 -2.92
N SER A 560 18.77 -8.08 -3.22
CA SER A 560 18.94 -6.99 -2.26
C SER A 560 17.84 -6.97 -1.21
N PHE A 561 18.22 -6.53 -0.01
CA PHE A 561 17.36 -6.45 1.16
C PHE A 561 17.16 -4.99 1.53
N GLY A 562 15.90 -4.63 1.77
CA GLY A 562 15.58 -3.39 2.48
C GLY A 562 15.82 -3.54 3.98
N LEU A 563 16.38 -2.51 4.60
CA LEU A 563 16.64 -2.47 6.02
C LEU A 563 15.57 -1.65 6.74
N TYR A 564 14.89 -2.28 7.68
CA TYR A 564 13.78 -1.72 8.45
C TYR A 564 14.08 -1.82 9.95
N PRO A 565 13.61 -0.87 10.78
CA PRO A 565 13.83 -0.89 12.23
C PRO A 565 13.24 -2.12 12.94
N ARG A 566 12.13 -2.64 12.42
CA ARG A 566 11.39 -3.77 13.01
C ARG A 566 11.46 -5.01 12.12
N GLU A 567 11.26 -6.16 12.77
CA GLU A 567 11.35 -7.46 12.13
C GLU A 567 10.28 -7.75 11.07
N THR A 568 10.67 -8.61 10.11
CA THR A 568 9.81 -9.17 9.06
C THR A 568 9.72 -10.69 9.22
N GLY A 569 8.59 -11.28 8.85
CA GLY A 569 8.40 -12.74 8.88
C GLY A 569 7.72 -13.27 10.14
N VAL A 570 7.13 -12.41 10.99
CA VAL A 570 6.28 -12.86 12.10
C VAL A 570 5.11 -13.69 11.54
N PHE A 571 4.98 -14.92 12.03
CA PHE A 571 3.98 -15.88 11.58
C PHE A 571 3.35 -16.64 12.76
N PRO A 572 2.02 -16.81 12.84
CA PRO A 572 0.99 -16.26 11.95
C PRO A 572 1.03 -14.72 11.84
N PRO A 573 0.66 -14.12 10.69
CA PRO A 573 0.66 -12.67 10.56
C PRO A 573 -0.30 -12.05 11.58
N PRO A 574 0.08 -10.96 12.25
CA PRO A 574 -0.80 -10.25 13.18
C PRO A 574 -2.08 -9.77 12.48
N SER A 575 -3.17 -9.61 13.25
CA SER A 575 -4.47 -9.18 12.74
C SER A 575 -4.49 -7.74 12.21
N HIS A 576 -3.55 -6.91 12.64
CA HIS A 576 -3.36 -5.52 12.19
C HIS A 576 -2.05 -5.38 11.43
N ALA A 577 -1.99 -4.42 10.52
CA ALA A 577 -0.75 -4.07 9.83
C ALA A 577 0.31 -3.68 10.87
N VAL A 578 1.46 -4.35 10.84
CA VAL A 578 2.59 -3.99 11.70
C VAL A 578 3.34 -2.89 10.99
N ASP A 579 3.28 -1.67 11.53
CA ASP A 579 4.22 -0.63 11.13
C ASP A 579 5.64 -1.18 11.35
N ARG A 580 6.45 -1.23 10.31
CA ARG A 580 7.85 -1.71 10.38
C ARG A 580 8.84 -0.57 10.57
N GLY A 581 8.37 0.67 10.55
CA GLY A 581 9.17 1.88 10.37
C GLY A 581 9.57 2.08 8.91
N GLU A 582 10.14 3.23 8.61
CA GLU A 582 10.64 3.53 7.26
C GLU A 582 11.91 2.74 6.93
N GLN A 583 12.08 2.42 5.64
CA GLN A 583 13.30 1.80 5.15
C GLN A 583 14.46 2.79 5.25
N PHE A 584 15.50 2.46 6.02
CA PHE A 584 16.66 3.35 6.21
C PHE A 584 17.88 2.96 5.36
N GLY A 585 17.83 1.83 4.67
CA GLY A 585 18.92 1.38 3.80
C GLY A 585 18.56 0.22 2.89
N ALA A 586 19.47 -0.08 1.96
CA ALA A 586 19.42 -1.27 1.12
C ALA A 586 20.79 -1.93 1.06
N ALA A 587 20.84 -3.26 1.09
CA ALA A 587 22.09 -3.99 1.12
C ALA A 587 22.02 -5.37 0.44
N VAL A 588 23.18 -5.88 0.04
CA VAL A 588 23.35 -7.26 -0.47
C VAL A 588 24.06 -8.11 0.58
N TYR A 589 23.45 -9.24 0.94
CA TYR A 589 23.91 -10.12 2.01
C TYR A 589 24.23 -11.52 1.47
N PRO A 590 25.52 -11.90 1.36
CA PRO A 590 25.91 -13.09 0.61
C PRO A 590 25.30 -14.42 1.10
N ARG A 591 25.04 -14.56 2.40
CA ARG A 591 24.48 -15.77 3.01
C ARG A 591 22.98 -15.64 3.21
N ALA A 592 22.48 -14.46 3.58
CA ALA A 592 21.05 -14.25 3.78
C ALA A 592 20.25 -14.43 2.47
N SER A 593 20.81 -14.06 1.32
CA SER A 593 20.20 -14.26 -0.01
C SER A 593 20.03 -15.74 -0.43
N ILE A 594 20.48 -16.70 0.38
CA ILE A 594 20.25 -18.15 0.15
C ILE A 594 18.88 -18.59 0.67
N ALA A 595 18.30 -17.87 1.64
CA ALA A 595 17.02 -18.24 2.23
C ALA A 595 15.87 -18.04 1.23
N ASN A 596 15.15 -19.12 0.94
CA ASN A 596 13.97 -19.06 0.07
C ASN A 596 12.76 -18.44 0.77
N HIS A 597 11.78 -18.08 -0.05
CA HIS A 597 10.50 -17.56 0.40
C HIS A 597 9.55 -18.66 0.89
N SER A 598 8.78 -18.36 1.95
CA SER A 598 7.53 -19.04 2.30
C SER A 598 6.49 -18.03 2.79
N CYS A 599 5.21 -18.22 2.45
CA CYS A 599 4.10 -17.47 3.05
C CYS A 599 3.71 -17.98 4.46
N CYS A 600 4.39 -19.05 4.92
CA CYS A 600 4.46 -19.53 6.30
C CYS A 600 5.94 -19.62 6.70
N PRO A 601 6.64 -18.49 6.85
CA PRO A 601 8.05 -18.51 7.17
C PRO A 601 8.28 -19.11 8.57
N ASN A 602 9.43 -19.73 8.76
CA ASN A 602 9.92 -20.18 10.06
C ASN A 602 11.09 -19.33 10.56
N ILE A 603 11.52 -18.34 9.78
CA ILE A 603 12.52 -17.33 10.15
C ILE A 603 11.89 -15.94 10.20
N ILE A 604 12.18 -15.24 11.29
CA ILE A 604 11.99 -13.80 11.46
C ILE A 604 13.35 -13.12 11.22
N HIS A 605 13.38 -11.99 10.53
CA HIS A 605 14.62 -11.29 10.25
C HIS A 605 14.56 -9.77 10.43
N LYS A 606 15.68 -9.18 10.85
CA LYS A 606 15.93 -7.74 10.87
C LYS A 606 17.43 -7.42 10.87
N PRO A 607 17.84 -6.23 10.43
CA PRO A 607 19.19 -5.75 10.68
C PRO A 607 19.43 -5.49 12.18
N ASP A 608 20.66 -5.73 12.64
CA ASP A 608 21.12 -5.23 13.94
C ASP A 608 21.59 -3.76 13.87
N LYS A 609 22.09 -3.23 15.00
CA LYS A 609 22.60 -1.85 15.11
C LYS A 609 23.81 -1.53 14.21
N ASN A 610 24.43 -2.55 13.62
CA ASN A 610 25.55 -2.47 12.69
C ASN A 610 25.13 -2.90 11.28
N SER A 611 23.81 -2.92 11.01
CA SER A 611 23.24 -3.31 9.72
C SER A 611 23.67 -4.70 9.26
N ARG A 612 23.94 -5.64 10.17
CA ARG A 612 24.10 -7.06 9.83
C ARG A 612 22.72 -7.70 9.82
N MET A 613 22.40 -8.46 8.78
CA MET A 613 21.12 -9.17 8.70
C MET A 613 21.10 -10.31 9.71
N VAL A 614 20.13 -10.32 10.63
CA VAL A 614 19.99 -11.35 11.66
C VAL A 614 18.75 -12.18 11.37
N PHE A 615 18.92 -13.49 11.23
CA PHE A 615 17.83 -14.46 11.12
C PHE A 615 17.63 -15.14 12.46
N THR A 616 16.38 -15.19 12.93
CA THR A 616 15.97 -15.80 14.19
C THR A 616 14.82 -16.77 13.94
N ALA A 617 14.82 -17.90 14.63
CA ALA A 617 13.76 -18.90 14.49
C ALA A 617 12.44 -18.35 15.02
N GLY A 618 11.44 -18.17 14.16
CA GLY A 618 10.11 -17.69 14.55
C GLY A 618 9.29 -18.76 15.29
N ARG A 619 9.62 -20.03 15.06
CA ARG A 619 9.11 -21.22 15.73
C ARG A 619 10.20 -22.29 15.77
N ASP A 620 9.93 -23.40 16.44
CA ASP A 620 10.78 -24.58 16.35
C ASP A 620 10.86 -25.07 14.89
N ILE A 621 12.06 -25.43 14.46
CA ILE A 621 12.37 -25.92 13.11
C ILE A 621 12.86 -27.36 13.24
N ALA A 622 12.23 -28.29 12.52
CA ALA A 622 12.55 -29.70 12.58
C ALA A 622 13.85 -30.03 11.80
N PRO A 623 14.56 -31.12 12.15
CA PRO A 623 15.64 -31.65 11.31
C PRO A 623 15.13 -31.91 9.88
N GLY A 624 15.90 -31.49 8.88
CA GLY A 624 15.56 -31.58 7.47
C GLY A 624 14.56 -30.52 6.98
N GLU A 625 14.04 -29.65 7.84
CA GLU A 625 13.10 -28.61 7.42
C GLU A 625 13.82 -27.45 6.71
N GLU A 626 13.25 -26.98 5.59
CA GLU A 626 13.75 -25.80 4.88
C GLU A 626 13.56 -24.54 5.73
N CYS A 627 14.61 -23.73 5.82
CA CYS A 627 14.67 -22.50 6.58
C CYS A 627 14.30 -21.32 5.67
N CYS A 628 13.06 -20.82 5.81
CA CYS A 628 12.46 -19.86 4.90
C CYS A 628 12.13 -18.53 5.58
N ILE A 629 12.36 -17.44 4.86
CA ILE A 629 11.93 -16.07 5.22
C ILE A 629 10.67 -15.68 4.42
N SER A 630 10.00 -14.60 4.81
CA SER A 630 9.09 -13.88 3.89
C SER A 630 9.87 -12.82 3.13
N TYR A 631 9.58 -12.63 1.84
CA TYR A 631 10.24 -11.63 0.99
C TYR A 631 9.53 -10.28 1.02
N PHE A 632 8.34 -10.24 1.61
CA PHE A 632 7.51 -9.06 1.74
C PHE A 632 6.75 -9.10 3.07
N ASP A 633 6.12 -7.99 3.39
CA ASP A 633 5.26 -7.89 4.56
C ASP A 633 3.95 -8.66 4.34
N MET A 634 3.75 -9.71 5.14
CA MET A 634 2.58 -10.57 5.01
C MET A 634 1.29 -9.90 5.49
N THR A 635 1.36 -8.75 6.17
CA THR A 635 0.16 -7.97 6.51
C THR A 635 -0.28 -7.04 5.38
N GLN A 636 0.60 -6.78 4.40
CA GLN A 636 0.27 -5.95 3.22
C GLN A 636 -0.27 -6.77 2.05
N TYR A 637 0.21 -8.01 1.90
CA TYR A 637 -0.20 -8.91 0.83
C TYR A 637 -0.85 -10.16 1.44
N THR A 638 -2.17 -10.10 1.64
CA THR A 638 -2.90 -11.08 2.44
C THR A 638 -3.52 -12.19 1.61
N THR A 639 -4.01 -11.92 0.39
CA THR A 639 -4.68 -12.91 -0.48
C THR A 639 -3.67 -13.82 -1.21
N LEU A 640 -4.10 -15.00 -1.67
CA LEU A 640 -3.24 -15.90 -2.46
C LEU A 640 -2.73 -15.23 -3.73
N ARG A 641 -3.65 -14.55 -4.44
CA ARG A 641 -3.37 -13.82 -5.67
C ARG A 641 -2.33 -12.72 -5.45
N ASP A 642 -2.54 -11.83 -4.50
CA ASP A 642 -1.62 -10.71 -4.25
C ASP A 642 -0.20 -11.19 -3.94
N ARG A 643 -0.08 -12.24 -3.10
CA ARG A 643 1.22 -12.82 -2.75
C ARG A 643 1.91 -13.42 -3.97
N ARG A 644 1.18 -14.16 -4.82
CA ARG A 644 1.75 -14.78 -6.02
C ARG A 644 2.08 -13.75 -7.12
N GLU A 645 1.24 -12.74 -7.33
CA GLU A 645 1.53 -11.64 -8.25
C GLU A 645 2.74 -10.82 -7.80
N ARG A 646 2.88 -10.56 -6.50
CA ARG A 646 4.06 -9.89 -5.94
C ARG A 646 5.33 -10.69 -6.17
N LEU A 647 5.29 -12.01 -5.92
CA LEU A 647 6.44 -12.88 -6.16
C LEU A 647 6.76 -13.03 -7.65
N GLN A 648 5.75 -13.12 -8.51
CA GLN A 648 5.94 -13.22 -9.95
C GLN A 648 6.51 -11.92 -10.54
N SER A 649 6.09 -10.76 -10.02
CA SER A 649 6.55 -9.45 -10.51
C SER A 649 7.96 -9.10 -10.07
N LEU A 650 8.35 -9.42 -8.83
CA LEU A 650 9.65 -9.05 -8.27
C LEU A 650 10.69 -10.18 -8.33
N PHE A 651 10.27 -11.42 -8.12
CA PHE A 651 11.15 -12.57 -7.92
C PHE A 651 10.96 -13.68 -8.97
N ARG A 652 10.02 -13.52 -9.89
CA ARG A 652 9.80 -14.35 -11.09
C ARG A 652 9.48 -15.82 -10.81
N PHE A 653 8.83 -16.10 -9.68
CA PHE A 653 8.34 -17.45 -9.37
C PHE A 653 6.93 -17.44 -8.74
N LYS A 654 6.22 -18.56 -8.90
CA LYS A 654 4.94 -18.83 -8.24
C LYS A 654 5.19 -19.61 -6.94
N CYS A 655 4.72 -19.09 -5.80
CA CYS A 655 4.87 -19.79 -4.52
C CYS A 655 3.98 -21.02 -4.40
N GLY A 656 4.60 -22.17 -4.08
CA GLY A 656 3.95 -23.44 -3.74
C GLY A 656 4.21 -23.87 -2.29
N CYS A 657 4.27 -22.92 -1.34
CA CYS A 657 4.32 -23.28 0.08
C CYS A 657 2.98 -23.86 0.54
N SER A 658 2.97 -24.57 1.69
CA SER A 658 1.77 -25.24 2.21
C SER A 658 0.55 -24.32 2.29
N ARG A 659 0.69 -23.09 2.79
CA ARG A 659 -0.42 -22.12 2.82
C ARG A 659 -0.94 -21.76 1.44
N CYS A 660 -0.06 -21.53 0.46
CA CYS A 660 -0.51 -21.22 -0.89
C CYS A 660 -1.17 -22.42 -1.58
N SER A 661 -0.66 -23.63 -1.35
CA SER A 661 -1.22 -24.85 -1.91
C SER A 661 -2.58 -25.21 -1.31
N VAL A 662 -2.76 -25.04 0.00
CA VAL A 662 -4.05 -25.26 0.67
C VAL A 662 -5.08 -24.26 0.15
N GLN A 663 -4.74 -22.96 0.11
CA GLN A 663 -5.64 -21.93 -0.39
C GLN A 663 -5.98 -22.11 -1.88
N GLU A 664 -5.03 -22.55 -2.71
CA GLU A 664 -5.30 -22.86 -4.12
C GLU A 664 -6.29 -24.02 -4.27
N ALA A 665 -6.17 -25.07 -3.43
CA ALA A 665 -7.11 -26.19 -3.45
C ALA A 665 -8.50 -25.78 -2.93
N GLU A 666 -8.57 -24.92 -1.92
CA GLU A 666 -9.83 -24.36 -1.39
C GLU A 666 -10.54 -23.50 -2.46
N GLU A 667 -9.82 -22.61 -3.14
CA GLU A 667 -10.34 -21.79 -4.24
C GLU A 667 -10.82 -22.65 -5.42
N ALA A 668 -10.06 -23.68 -5.82
CA ALA A 668 -10.44 -24.59 -6.92
C ALA A 668 -11.68 -25.45 -6.59
N ASN A 669 -11.81 -25.90 -5.34
CA ASN A 669 -12.99 -26.66 -4.90
C ASN A 669 -14.25 -25.79 -4.86
N ALA A 670 -14.12 -24.51 -4.48
CA ALA A 670 -15.22 -23.55 -4.53
C ALA A 670 -15.70 -23.29 -5.97
N GLU A 671 -14.77 -23.19 -6.93
CA GLU A 671 -15.09 -23.07 -8.36
C GLU A 671 -15.77 -24.34 -8.91
N ALA A 672 -15.25 -25.54 -8.59
CA ALA A 672 -15.82 -26.81 -9.04
C ALA A 672 -17.21 -27.08 -8.47
N GLY A 673 -17.49 -26.67 -7.23
CA GLY A 673 -18.82 -26.77 -6.61
C GLY A 673 -19.87 -25.83 -7.21
N SER A 674 -19.45 -24.84 -7.99
CA SER A 674 -20.33 -23.88 -8.68
C SER A 674 -20.68 -24.28 -10.12
N ALA A 675 -20.07 -25.33 -10.67
CA ALA A 675 -20.37 -25.85 -12.00
C ALA A 675 -21.61 -26.77 -11.96
N VAL A 676 -22.77 -26.24 -12.37
CA VAL A 676 -23.97 -27.05 -12.65
C VAL A 676 -23.67 -27.98 -13.85
N PRO A 677 -24.02 -29.28 -13.80
CA PRO A 677 -23.79 -30.17 -14.94
C PRO A 677 -24.69 -29.76 -16.10
N ASP A 678 -24.09 -29.46 -17.25
CA ASP A 678 -24.77 -29.29 -18.51
C ASP A 678 -25.27 -30.66 -18.98
N GLY A 679 -26.58 -30.91 -18.88
CA GLY A 679 -27.15 -32.21 -19.22
C GLY A 679 -28.63 -32.35 -18.87
N ASN A 680 -29.51 -31.81 -19.71
CA ASN A 680 -30.52 -32.59 -20.44
C ASN A 680 -31.44 -31.67 -21.25
N GLU A 681 -31.55 -31.99 -22.54
CA GLU A 681 -32.64 -31.59 -23.42
C GLU A 681 -34.00 -31.68 -22.71
N ILE A 682 -34.68 -30.54 -22.58
CA ILE A 682 -36.13 -30.54 -22.42
C ILE A 682 -36.70 -30.32 -23.82
N GLN A 683 -37.23 -31.40 -24.40
CA GLN A 683 -38.08 -31.36 -25.58
C GLN A 683 -39.26 -30.41 -25.35
N TRP A 684 -39.42 -29.44 -26.24
CA TRP A 684 -40.62 -28.63 -26.36
C TRP A 684 -41.70 -29.41 -27.12
N ASP A 685 -42.50 -30.20 -26.41
CA ASP A 685 -43.71 -30.79 -26.99
C ASP A 685 -44.93 -29.91 -26.68
N ALA A 686 -45.38 -29.24 -27.76
CA ALA A 686 -46.72 -28.77 -28.09
C ALA A 686 -47.77 -28.61 -26.97
N PHE A 687 -48.26 -27.38 -26.79
CA PHE A 687 -49.67 -27.14 -26.51
C PHE A 687 -50.33 -26.40 -27.68
N PRO A 688 -51.52 -26.85 -28.11
CA PRO A 688 -52.22 -26.32 -29.27
C PRO A 688 -52.85 -24.95 -28.96
N SER A 689 -52.89 -24.10 -29.98
CA SER A 689 -53.81 -22.96 -30.03
C SER A 689 -55.26 -23.44 -29.84
N PHE A 690 -56.09 -22.70 -29.10
CA PHE A 690 -57.36 -22.12 -29.60
C PHE A 690 -58.12 -21.43 -28.44
N GLU A 691 -58.57 -20.21 -28.77
CA GLU A 691 -59.54 -19.30 -28.11
C GLU A 691 -59.11 -18.47 -26.90
#